data_AF-A0A2N1JDV4-F1
#
_entry.id   AF-A0A2N1JDV4-F1
#
_cell.length_a   1.000
_cell.length_b   1.000
_cell.length_c   1.000
_cell.angle_alpha   90.00
_cell.angle_beta   90.00
_cell.angle_gamma   90.00
#
_symmetry.space_group_name_H-M   'P 1'
#
loop_
_entity.id
_entity.type
_entity.pdbx_description
1 polymer ?
#
loop_
_entity_poly.entity_id
_entity_poly.type
_entity_poly.pdbx_seq_one_letter_code
_entity_poly.pdbx_strand_id
1 'polypeptide(L)'
;MHWLRLLAAITYPLAVHPVWLSLRHMTTIALLTAHESVAAHAWDPRREARLPRIDDGLRSLDWGQLQILHTTDVHGWYQGHTKLSPPEPNYSGDWGDWVAFTQHMRKRAAERGVDLLLVDTGDLHDGNGLSDGFPELSPDDPQYKLAVDGHASNQIFAFADYDLLTIGNHELYNFSVAADVYEYFVPLWKGRYLTSNVNITLQDTPDTPPRSRPIGDLYARFVTQHGVQIQAYGVLFDFRLAAEEITIQSPEHMVQQAWFLESLRKHDRVDVFVVAGHMPVADHAGWKAVHAAIRAVWPDTPIMMLAGHTHLRDCQMLDQASMALESGRYMETIGWMSIEDVTARPPTFSRRYIDANPRNFAFHAGLAHANQLSTRRGKFVRAAMDKIVSSWNLTHLFGLAPQDYFLDRYAYPSNTSLLTLMQDHILPEIVRPVNPRHADTPTLLLINSGSQRFDVLAGPFTKNDQYVVSPFRDNFLYVEKVPWRLAQNLVHGLNRRGALVNGLHNAQHAAQGDADSIFRRYLKAQWQAFWSKRTSIPSDAAAPSGRPAQERKLQALLQDDAAQTLFDPNASLGYVTVDGCAGIGDDTQHIPVPYSAEQPDYLASNPSPLPEADADVDVVFVDFILAPLLDLLNQGDDTRVYTKEDAASWGNISTSWLYPLYAQHAWSSADMDAQMRAMERSALLAGYPPMPNGAGDPYTAVVQARAQAAPLVFQ
;
A
#
# COMPACT_ATOMS: atom_id res chain seq x y z
N MET A 1 26.43 11.76 -4.14
CA MET A 1 25.36 12.65 -4.64
C MET A 1 24.06 12.50 -3.84
N HIS A 2 23.55 11.28 -3.57
CA HIS A 2 22.32 11.08 -2.78
C HIS A 2 22.31 11.78 -1.41
N TRP A 3 23.43 11.78 -0.68
CA TRP A 3 23.58 12.47 0.60
C TRP A 3 23.27 13.98 0.56
N LEU A 4 23.74 14.69 -0.47
CA LEU A 4 23.52 16.14 -0.61
C LEU A 4 22.06 16.46 -0.97
N ARG A 5 21.40 15.59 -1.76
CA ARG A 5 19.99 15.74 -2.12
C ARG A 5 19.07 15.41 -0.95
N LEU A 6 19.37 14.35 -0.21
CA LEU A 6 18.65 14.00 1.02
C LEU A 6 18.80 15.08 2.09
N LEU A 7 19.99 15.68 2.24
CA LEU A 7 20.18 16.84 3.11
C LEU A 7 19.28 18.00 2.67
N ALA A 8 19.18 18.32 1.38
CA ALA A 8 18.26 19.35 0.89
C ALA A 8 16.78 19.02 1.16
N ALA A 9 16.38 17.74 1.11
CA ALA A 9 15.03 17.29 1.43
C ALA A 9 14.72 17.28 2.94
N ILE A 10 15.73 17.10 3.78
CA ILE A 10 15.62 16.99 5.24
C ILE A 10 15.82 18.35 5.95
N THR A 11 16.65 19.25 5.40
CA THR A 11 16.93 20.54 6.02
C THR A 11 15.79 21.52 5.75
N TYR A 12 14.78 21.47 6.62
CA TYR A 12 13.91 22.61 6.92
C TYR A 12 14.56 23.41 8.06
N PRO A 13 15.32 24.49 7.83
CA PRO A 13 15.68 25.35 8.92
C PRO A 13 14.47 26.23 9.27
N LEU A 14 14.09 26.21 10.54
CA LEU A 14 13.50 27.36 11.21
C LEU A 14 14.30 28.61 10.80
N ALA A 15 13.63 29.50 10.07
CA ALA A 15 14.02 30.84 9.67
C ALA A 15 15.45 31.30 9.99
N VAL A 16 16.36 31.28 9.01
CA VAL A 16 17.36 32.36 8.80
C VAL A 16 17.74 32.42 7.30
N HIS A 17 17.61 33.62 6.71
CA HIS A 17 17.93 33.94 5.31
C HIS A 17 19.34 33.50 4.84
N PRO A 18 19.49 33.13 3.54
CA PRO A 18 20.77 33.26 2.86
C PRO A 18 20.69 34.17 1.62
N VAL A 19 21.71 35.03 1.53
CA VAL A 19 22.05 35.84 0.36
C VAL A 19 22.86 34.97 -0.63
N TRP A 20 22.58 35.17 -1.92
CA TRP A 20 23.25 34.57 -3.07
C TRP A 20 24.78 34.72 -3.06
N LEU A 21 25.54 33.66 -3.41
CA LEU A 21 26.73 33.75 -4.30
C LEU A 21 27.30 32.38 -4.72
N SER A 22 28.01 32.44 -5.84
CA SER A 22 28.24 31.40 -6.86
C SER A 22 29.28 30.32 -6.57
N LEU A 23 29.23 29.26 -7.39
CA LEU A 23 30.25 28.24 -7.60
C LEU A 23 31.69 28.80 -7.61
N ARG A 24 32.44 28.49 -6.55
CA ARG A 24 33.86 28.11 -6.52
C ARG A 24 34.22 28.01 -5.05
N HIS A 25 34.62 26.81 -4.61
CA HIS A 25 35.47 26.43 -3.47
C HIS A 25 35.08 25.00 -3.04
N MET A 26 35.60 24.02 -3.80
CA MET A 26 35.96 22.74 -3.19
C MET A 26 36.99 23.02 -2.09
N THR A 27 36.98 22.17 -1.05
CA THR A 27 37.77 22.27 0.20
C THR A 27 37.36 23.42 1.12
N THR A 28 36.39 23.17 2.00
CA THR A 28 36.51 23.20 3.48
C THR A 28 35.13 22.95 4.10
N ILE A 29 34.67 21.70 4.15
CA ILE A 29 33.76 21.22 5.20
C ILE A 29 34.39 19.93 5.72
N ALA A 30 35.49 20.13 6.45
CA ALA A 30 36.04 19.13 7.32
C ALA A 30 35.20 19.13 8.60
N LEU A 31 34.83 17.95 9.07
CA LEU A 31 34.31 17.70 10.41
C LEU A 31 32.93 18.34 10.74
N LEU A 32 31.86 17.78 10.17
CA LEU A 32 30.86 17.17 11.06
C LEU A 32 31.47 15.84 11.50
N THR A 33 32.37 15.94 12.48
CA THR A 33 32.72 14.84 13.33
C THR A 33 31.42 14.22 13.81
N ALA A 34 31.17 13.03 13.31
CA ALA A 34 30.33 12.01 13.92
C ALA A 34 30.87 11.63 15.32
N HIS A 35 30.95 12.63 16.20
CA HIS A 35 31.39 12.54 17.60
C HIS A 35 30.66 13.53 18.51
N GLU A 36 29.58 14.17 18.07
CA GLU A 36 28.47 14.34 19.01
C GLU A 36 27.72 13.03 19.01
N SER A 37 27.55 12.49 20.21
CA SER A 37 26.83 11.27 20.50
C SER A 37 25.77 10.98 19.43
N VAL A 38 25.80 9.78 18.86
CA VAL A 38 24.57 9.03 18.63
C VAL A 38 23.91 8.97 20.00
N ALA A 39 23.31 10.08 20.42
CA ALA A 39 22.53 10.18 21.62
C ALA A 39 21.51 9.07 21.44
N ALA A 40 21.48 8.17 22.42
CA ALA A 40 20.58 7.04 22.46
C ALA A 40 19.27 7.46 21.80
N HIS A 41 18.94 6.75 20.71
CA HIS A 41 17.74 7.02 19.93
C HIS A 41 16.63 7.21 20.96
N ALA A 42 15.88 8.31 20.88
CA ALA A 42 14.69 8.44 21.69
C ALA A 42 13.76 7.32 21.20
N TRP A 43 13.83 6.17 21.86
CA TRP A 43 12.96 5.02 21.63
C TRP A 43 11.54 5.55 21.74
N ASP A 44 10.84 5.57 20.60
CA ASP A 44 9.43 5.88 20.57
C ASP A 44 8.71 4.53 20.50
N PRO A 45 8.21 3.99 21.63
CA PRO A 45 7.40 2.76 21.63
C PRO A 45 6.17 2.85 20.72
N ARG A 46 5.85 4.04 20.20
CA ARG A 46 4.79 4.29 19.23
C ARG A 46 5.22 4.12 17.77
N ARG A 47 6.51 3.85 17.48
CA ARG A 47 7.08 3.78 16.11
C ARG A 47 7.68 2.44 15.74
N GLU A 48 8.38 1.80 16.66
CA GLU A 48 9.13 0.61 16.27
C GLU A 48 8.15 -0.52 15.97
N ALA A 49 8.47 -1.32 14.95
CA ALA A 49 7.68 -2.46 14.57
C ALA A 49 8.18 -3.71 15.30
N ARG A 50 7.23 -4.54 15.74
CA ARG A 50 7.53 -5.77 16.48
C ARG A 50 7.83 -6.91 15.52
N LEU A 51 8.84 -7.72 15.83
CA LEU A 51 9.12 -8.94 15.05
C LEU A 51 7.91 -9.90 15.07
N PRO A 52 7.74 -10.71 14.03
CA PRO A 52 6.68 -11.72 13.97
C PRO A 52 6.88 -12.82 15.02
N ARG A 53 5.96 -13.78 15.06
CA ARG A 53 6.08 -14.93 15.98
C ARG A 53 7.29 -15.80 15.60
N ILE A 54 7.97 -16.36 16.60
CA ILE A 54 9.11 -17.25 16.36
C ILE A 54 8.71 -18.61 15.80
N ASP A 55 7.50 -19.07 16.13
CA ASP A 55 6.99 -20.42 15.83
C ASP A 55 6.43 -20.60 14.42
N ASP A 56 6.34 -19.51 13.63
CA ASP A 56 5.92 -19.57 12.24
C ASP A 56 6.92 -20.36 11.37
N GLY A 57 6.45 -21.37 10.65
CA GLY A 57 7.29 -22.16 9.73
C GLY A 57 7.72 -21.36 8.50
N LEU A 58 9.02 -21.33 8.20
CA LEU A 58 9.59 -20.68 7.01
C LEU A 58 10.00 -21.69 5.93
N ARG A 59 9.81 -21.31 4.66
CA ARG A 59 10.16 -22.07 3.46
C ARG A 59 11.33 -21.38 2.75
N SER A 60 12.26 -22.15 2.19
CA SER A 60 13.44 -21.61 1.51
C SER A 60 13.13 -21.01 0.13
N LEU A 61 14.05 -20.16 -0.35
CA LEU A 61 14.08 -19.67 -1.73
C LEU A 61 14.78 -20.69 -2.64
N ASP A 62 14.21 -20.90 -3.82
CA ASP A 62 14.84 -21.69 -4.88
C ASP A 62 15.75 -20.77 -5.71
N TRP A 63 17.05 -21.00 -5.62
CA TRP A 63 18.07 -20.24 -6.35
C TRP A 63 18.31 -20.85 -7.74
N GLY A 64 18.56 -20.00 -8.73
CA GLY A 64 18.90 -20.40 -10.09
C GLY A 64 20.10 -19.63 -10.62
N GLN A 65 20.24 -19.51 -11.94
CA GLN A 65 21.24 -18.65 -12.59
C GLN A 65 20.91 -17.16 -12.47
N LEU A 66 19.63 -16.79 -12.61
CA LEU A 66 19.14 -15.41 -12.47
C LEU A 66 17.96 -15.36 -11.51
N GLN A 67 17.94 -14.36 -10.62
CA GLN A 67 16.85 -14.12 -9.69
C GLN A 67 16.49 -12.64 -9.64
N ILE A 68 15.26 -12.35 -9.27
CA ILE A 68 14.74 -11.01 -9.07
C ILE A 68 14.10 -10.96 -7.68
N LEU A 69 14.51 -9.97 -6.89
CA LEU A 69 13.70 -9.47 -5.80
C LEU A 69 12.82 -8.33 -6.32
N HIS A 70 11.53 -8.39 -6.02
CA HIS A 70 10.51 -7.53 -6.61
C HIS A 70 9.69 -6.83 -5.52
N THR A 71 9.53 -5.52 -5.66
CA THR A 71 8.58 -4.71 -4.90
C THR A 71 7.60 -4.02 -5.85
N THR A 72 6.40 -3.75 -5.35
CA THR A 72 5.36 -3.00 -6.07
C THR A 72 4.42 -2.40 -5.05
N ASP A 73 3.72 -1.33 -5.43
CA ASP A 73 2.60 -0.79 -4.65
C ASP A 73 3.01 -0.50 -3.20
N VAL A 74 4.19 0.11 -3.01
CA VAL A 74 4.76 0.40 -1.69
C VAL A 74 3.95 1.49 -0.98
N HIS A 75 3.39 2.45 -1.72
CA HIS A 75 2.52 3.52 -1.22
C HIS A 75 3.01 4.19 0.08
N GLY A 76 4.31 4.49 0.16
CA GLY A 76 4.88 5.20 1.30
C GLY A 76 5.19 4.38 2.55
N TRP A 77 4.93 3.06 2.58
CA TRP A 77 5.08 2.19 3.77
C TRP A 77 6.54 1.86 4.14
N TYR A 78 7.43 2.83 4.03
CA TYR A 78 8.86 2.71 4.30
C TYR A 78 9.20 2.47 5.78
N GLN A 79 8.30 2.80 6.71
CA GLN A 79 8.50 2.54 8.14
C GLN A 79 8.11 1.10 8.55
N GLY A 80 7.58 0.30 7.61
CA GLY A 80 6.96 -0.99 7.91
C GLY A 80 5.67 -0.85 8.70
N HIS A 81 5.04 -1.98 9.00
CA HIS A 81 3.81 -2.06 9.79
C HIS A 81 4.14 -2.04 11.28
N THR A 82 3.63 -1.03 11.99
CA THR A 82 4.05 -0.71 13.37
C THR A 82 3.07 -1.18 14.43
N LYS A 83 1.88 -1.66 14.04
CA LYS A 83 0.83 -2.05 14.97
C LYS A 83 1.06 -3.47 15.51
N LEU A 84 0.48 -3.74 16.68
CA LEU A 84 0.60 -5.05 17.34
C LEU A 84 -0.42 -6.07 16.83
N SER A 85 -1.52 -5.59 16.25
CA SER A 85 -2.63 -6.43 15.84
C SER A 85 -2.24 -7.25 14.60
N PRO A 86 -2.35 -8.59 14.66
CA PRO A 86 -2.01 -9.43 13.51
C PRO A 86 -2.85 -9.07 12.28
N PRO A 87 -2.30 -9.12 11.05
CA PRO A 87 -1.00 -9.68 10.68
C PRO A 87 0.19 -8.70 10.75
N GLU A 88 0.02 -7.47 11.23
CA GLU A 88 1.01 -6.37 11.14
C GLU A 88 2.45 -6.75 11.54
N PRO A 89 2.70 -7.53 12.62
CA PRO A 89 4.07 -7.91 12.97
C PRO A 89 4.80 -8.72 11.90
N ASN A 90 4.07 -9.40 10.99
CA ASN A 90 4.65 -10.11 9.85
C ASN A 90 5.19 -9.17 8.77
N TYR A 91 4.83 -7.89 8.81
CA TYR A 91 5.20 -6.86 7.84
C TYR A 91 6.01 -5.72 8.50
N SER A 92 6.70 -6.05 9.60
CA SER A 92 7.41 -5.11 10.47
C SER A 92 8.75 -4.59 9.92
N GLY A 93 9.15 -5.00 8.73
CA GLY A 93 10.43 -4.61 8.14
C GLY A 93 10.35 -3.21 7.58
N ASP A 94 11.21 -2.31 8.07
CA ASP A 94 11.32 -0.98 7.49
C ASP A 94 12.26 -0.96 6.27
N TRP A 95 12.35 0.19 5.60
CA TRP A 95 13.19 0.35 4.42
C TRP A 95 14.68 0.20 4.74
N GLY A 96 15.09 0.46 5.98
CA GLY A 96 16.45 0.21 6.45
C GLY A 96 16.77 -1.29 6.51
N ASP A 97 15.81 -2.11 6.96
CA ASP A 97 15.90 -3.57 6.95
C ASP A 97 15.88 -4.13 5.52
N TRP A 98 15.05 -3.57 4.63
CA TRP A 98 15.05 -3.90 3.20
C TRP A 98 16.41 -3.60 2.54
N VAL A 99 16.95 -2.40 2.74
CA VAL A 99 18.29 -2.02 2.23
C VAL A 99 19.37 -2.93 2.80
N ALA A 100 19.27 -3.31 4.07
CA ALA A 100 20.22 -4.26 4.67
C ALA A 100 20.08 -5.66 4.04
N PHE A 101 18.85 -6.15 3.88
CA PHE A 101 18.54 -7.45 3.29
C PHE A 101 19.06 -7.56 1.86
N THR A 102 18.82 -6.55 1.02
CA THR A 102 19.31 -6.53 -0.37
C THR A 102 20.84 -6.58 -0.44
N GLN A 103 21.55 -5.89 0.46
CA GLN A 103 23.01 -5.98 0.54
C GLN A 103 23.49 -7.40 0.87
N HIS A 104 22.83 -8.09 1.81
CA HIS A 104 23.15 -9.49 2.11
C HIS A 104 22.81 -10.40 0.94
N MET A 105 21.65 -10.24 0.31
CA MET A 105 21.22 -11.07 -0.81
C MET A 105 22.13 -10.92 -2.03
N ARG A 106 22.56 -9.70 -2.37
CA ARG A 106 23.56 -9.46 -3.42
C ARG A 106 24.91 -10.09 -3.07
N LYS A 107 25.34 -10.01 -1.81
CA LYS A 107 26.56 -10.70 -1.36
C LYS A 107 26.44 -12.22 -1.53
N ARG A 108 25.30 -12.82 -1.15
CA ARG A 108 25.06 -14.25 -1.34
C ARG A 108 25.02 -14.65 -2.82
N ALA A 109 24.40 -13.83 -3.67
CA ALA A 109 24.38 -14.06 -5.11
C ALA A 109 25.82 -14.09 -5.67
N ALA A 110 26.64 -13.11 -5.28
CA ALA A 110 28.05 -13.08 -5.66
C ALA A 110 28.86 -14.28 -5.14
N GLU A 111 28.63 -14.72 -3.89
CA GLU A 111 29.26 -15.92 -3.31
C GLU A 111 28.85 -17.21 -4.02
N ARG A 112 27.63 -17.25 -4.57
CA ARG A 112 27.11 -18.36 -5.38
C ARG A 112 27.51 -18.28 -6.85
N GLY A 113 28.03 -17.14 -7.31
CA GLY A 113 28.35 -16.89 -8.72
C GLY A 113 27.11 -16.79 -9.61
N VAL A 114 26.00 -16.26 -9.07
CA VAL A 114 24.71 -16.09 -9.77
C VAL A 114 24.27 -14.64 -9.76
N ASP A 115 23.38 -14.26 -10.67
CA ASP A 115 22.89 -12.87 -10.78
C ASP A 115 21.62 -12.64 -9.99
N LEU A 116 21.57 -11.51 -9.28
CA LEU A 116 20.38 -11.01 -8.58
C LEU A 116 20.06 -9.59 -9.02
N LEU A 117 18.83 -9.37 -9.48
CA LEU A 117 18.29 -8.05 -9.77
C LEU A 117 17.30 -7.59 -8.72
N LEU A 118 17.22 -6.29 -8.52
CA LEU A 118 16.13 -5.63 -7.81
C LEU A 118 15.25 -4.90 -8.82
N VAL A 119 13.95 -5.18 -8.81
CA VAL A 119 12.96 -4.57 -9.69
C VAL A 119 11.83 -3.97 -8.87
N ASP A 120 11.40 -2.76 -9.22
CA ASP A 120 10.21 -2.12 -8.66
C ASP A 120 9.22 -1.75 -9.76
N THR A 121 7.92 -1.88 -9.49
CA THR A 121 6.87 -1.62 -10.49
C THR A 121 5.94 -0.47 -10.15
N GLY A 122 6.36 0.51 -9.36
CA GLY A 122 5.65 1.79 -9.20
C GLY A 122 4.63 1.84 -8.07
N ASP A 123 3.90 2.96 -7.98
CA ASP A 123 2.98 3.32 -6.89
C ASP A 123 3.70 3.46 -5.53
N LEU A 124 4.48 4.53 -5.40
CA LEU A 124 5.39 4.77 -4.28
C LEU A 124 4.84 5.73 -3.21
N HIS A 125 3.68 6.37 -3.42
CA HIS A 125 3.01 7.31 -2.52
C HIS A 125 1.47 7.12 -2.48
N ASP A 126 0.74 8.00 -1.79
CA ASP A 126 -0.72 7.93 -1.53
C ASP A 126 -1.14 6.73 -0.66
N GLY A 127 -0.65 6.69 0.57
CA GLY A 127 -1.03 5.68 1.55
C GLY A 127 -0.30 5.76 2.88
N ASN A 128 0.63 6.70 3.05
CA ASN A 128 1.42 6.79 4.28
C ASN A 128 1.99 8.20 4.51
N GLY A 129 2.13 8.60 5.78
CA GLY A 129 2.57 9.95 6.12
C GLY A 129 4.02 10.25 5.70
N LEU A 130 4.88 9.25 5.47
CA LEU A 130 6.25 9.50 5.02
C LEU A 130 6.34 9.98 3.56
N SER A 131 5.37 9.65 2.73
CA SER A 131 5.26 10.14 1.35
C SER A 131 4.32 11.34 1.24
N ASP A 132 3.26 11.39 2.06
CA ASP A 132 2.11 12.29 1.84
C ASP A 132 1.96 13.36 2.94
N GLY A 133 2.70 13.20 4.04
CA GLY A 133 2.54 13.97 5.28
C GLY A 133 3.44 15.20 5.41
N PHE A 134 4.02 15.67 4.31
CA PHE A 134 4.89 16.85 4.31
C PHE A 134 4.12 18.10 4.84
N PRO A 135 4.82 19.08 5.44
CA PRO A 135 4.17 20.25 6.01
C PRO A 135 3.46 21.09 4.93
N GLU A 136 2.32 21.68 5.27
CA GLU A 136 1.68 22.67 4.38
C GLU A 136 2.55 23.92 4.30
N LEU A 137 3.14 24.16 3.13
CA LEU A 137 3.97 25.32 2.85
C LEU A 137 3.17 26.40 2.12
N SER A 138 3.45 27.67 2.41
CA SER A 138 2.91 28.79 1.63
C SER A 138 3.50 28.76 0.21
N PRO A 139 2.75 29.13 -0.85
CA PRO A 139 3.30 29.32 -2.19
C PRO A 139 4.51 30.28 -2.26
N ASP A 140 4.64 31.20 -1.31
CA ASP A 140 5.78 32.12 -1.20
C ASP A 140 7.03 31.48 -0.57
N ASP A 141 6.90 30.29 0.03
CA ASP A 141 8.03 29.57 0.58
C ASP A 141 8.90 29.02 -0.57
N PRO A 142 10.22 29.31 -0.59
CA PRO A 142 11.12 28.78 -1.63
C PRO A 142 11.13 27.25 -1.76
N GLN A 143 10.71 26.53 -0.70
CA GLN A 143 10.61 25.08 -0.64
C GLN A 143 9.24 24.55 -1.06
N TYR A 144 8.25 25.41 -1.30
CA TYR A 144 6.90 25.01 -1.74
C TYR A 144 6.92 24.06 -2.92
N LYS A 145 7.83 24.30 -3.89
CA LYS A 145 8.00 23.45 -5.07
C LYS A 145 8.46 22.01 -4.77
N LEU A 146 8.95 21.74 -3.55
CA LEU A 146 9.39 20.43 -3.09
C LEU A 146 8.36 19.77 -2.14
N ALA A 147 7.26 20.46 -1.85
CA ALA A 147 6.13 19.97 -1.09
C ALA A 147 5.18 19.19 -2.03
N VAL A 148 5.68 18.06 -2.52
CA VAL A 148 5.03 17.18 -3.48
C VAL A 148 5.05 15.76 -2.92
N ASP A 149 3.97 15.02 -3.12
CA ASP A 149 3.86 13.63 -2.66
C ASP A 149 5.04 12.82 -3.21
N GLY A 150 5.61 11.99 -2.34
CA GLY A 150 6.74 11.15 -2.71
C GLY A 150 8.10 11.86 -2.74
N HIS A 151 8.20 13.20 -2.87
CA HIS A 151 9.48 13.90 -3.12
C HIS A 151 10.62 13.49 -2.15
N ALA A 152 10.36 13.60 -0.84
CA ALA A 152 11.34 13.24 0.18
C ALA A 152 11.51 11.72 0.31
N SER A 153 10.40 10.97 0.24
CA SER A 153 10.39 9.52 0.41
C SER A 153 11.10 8.78 -0.74
N ASN A 154 11.05 9.31 -1.95
CA ASN A 154 11.77 8.80 -3.13
C ASN A 154 13.29 8.89 -2.95
N GLN A 155 13.79 9.85 -2.16
CA GLN A 155 15.21 9.90 -1.79
C GLN A 155 15.60 8.77 -0.81
N ILE A 156 14.68 8.37 0.07
CA ILE A 156 14.84 7.20 0.96
C ILE A 156 14.77 5.91 0.14
N PHE A 157 13.76 5.78 -0.72
CA PHE A 157 13.56 4.67 -1.63
C PHE A 157 14.85 4.35 -2.41
N ALA A 158 15.49 5.39 -2.97
CA ALA A 158 16.69 5.26 -3.80
C ALA A 158 17.89 4.59 -3.10
N PHE A 159 17.88 4.45 -1.77
CA PHE A 159 18.94 3.74 -1.07
C PHE A 159 18.92 2.21 -1.24
N ALA A 160 17.88 1.60 -1.82
CA ALA A 160 17.87 0.15 -2.06
C ALA A 160 18.72 -0.29 -3.28
N ASP A 161 19.19 0.65 -4.13
CA ASP A 161 19.93 0.38 -5.37
C ASP A 161 19.19 -0.60 -6.32
N TYR A 162 17.98 -0.22 -6.77
CA TYR A 162 17.24 -0.96 -7.79
C TYR A 162 17.98 -1.00 -9.14
N ASP A 163 17.83 -2.12 -9.86
CA ASP A 163 18.45 -2.34 -11.18
C ASP A 163 17.53 -1.92 -12.34
N LEU A 164 16.21 -2.00 -12.13
CA LEU A 164 15.14 -1.60 -13.06
C LEU A 164 13.92 -1.12 -12.28
N LEU A 165 13.25 -0.10 -12.80
CA LEU A 165 12.00 0.43 -12.25
C LEU A 165 11.04 0.81 -13.37
N THR A 166 9.75 0.85 -13.07
CA THR A 166 8.76 1.55 -13.92
C THR A 166 7.88 2.46 -13.06
N ILE A 167 6.93 3.13 -13.71
CA ILE A 167 6.03 4.12 -13.10
C ILE A 167 4.67 3.49 -12.79
N GLY A 168 4.05 3.89 -11.69
CA GLY A 168 2.67 3.54 -11.34
C GLY A 168 1.68 4.63 -11.78
N ASN A 169 0.39 4.38 -11.59
CA ASN A 169 -0.62 5.41 -11.90
C ASN A 169 -0.66 6.52 -10.84
N HIS A 170 -0.24 6.25 -9.61
CA HIS A 170 -0.24 7.25 -8.54
C HIS A 170 0.67 8.43 -8.83
N GLU A 171 1.81 8.18 -9.49
CA GLU A 171 2.72 9.24 -9.93
C GLU A 171 2.13 10.14 -11.05
N LEU A 172 0.93 9.83 -11.59
CA LEU A 172 0.39 10.43 -12.81
C LEU A 172 -0.93 11.19 -12.64
N TYR A 173 -1.62 11.08 -11.49
CA TYR A 173 -2.86 11.83 -11.25
C TYR A 173 -2.63 13.34 -11.20
N ASN A 174 -1.48 13.75 -10.66
CA ASN A 174 -1.11 15.16 -10.49
C ASN A 174 0.16 15.46 -11.30
N PHE A 175 0.07 16.44 -12.19
CA PHE A 175 1.20 16.86 -13.02
C PHE A 175 2.41 17.30 -12.19
N SER A 176 2.23 17.91 -11.01
CA SER A 176 3.37 18.30 -10.16
C SER A 176 4.15 17.09 -9.66
N VAL A 177 3.46 15.97 -9.39
CA VAL A 177 4.10 14.71 -8.99
C VAL A 177 4.85 14.10 -10.17
N ALA A 178 4.20 14.00 -11.33
CA ALA A 178 4.85 13.48 -12.54
C ALA A 178 6.09 14.32 -12.95
N ALA A 179 6.01 15.64 -12.82
CA ALA A 179 7.12 16.55 -13.07
C ALA A 179 8.25 16.36 -12.05
N ASP A 180 7.94 16.20 -10.75
CA ASP A 180 8.92 15.93 -9.71
C ASP A 180 9.65 14.59 -9.94
N VAL A 181 8.89 13.53 -10.29
CA VAL A 181 9.45 12.22 -10.68
C VAL A 181 10.40 12.38 -11.85
N TYR A 182 9.97 13.06 -12.92
CA TYR A 182 10.79 13.30 -14.11
C TYR A 182 12.07 14.10 -13.79
N GLU A 183 11.99 15.16 -12.98
CA GLU A 183 13.11 16.06 -12.73
C GLU A 183 14.11 15.51 -11.68
N TYR A 184 13.61 14.88 -10.61
CA TYR A 184 14.42 14.55 -9.44
C TYR A 184 14.63 13.06 -9.21
N PHE A 185 13.69 12.21 -9.63
CA PHE A 185 13.74 10.76 -9.38
C PHE A 185 14.30 9.96 -10.56
N VAL A 186 13.76 10.13 -11.76
CA VAL A 186 14.22 9.44 -12.99
C VAL A 186 15.73 9.53 -13.20
N PRO A 187 16.39 10.71 -13.02
CA PRO A 187 17.83 10.83 -13.25
C PRO A 187 18.71 10.01 -12.29
N LEU A 188 18.17 9.57 -11.14
CA LEU A 188 18.91 8.73 -10.19
C LEU A 188 19.23 7.35 -10.81
N TRP A 189 18.40 6.90 -11.75
CA TRP A 189 18.40 5.54 -12.26
C TRP A 189 19.19 5.36 -13.56
N LYS A 190 19.76 6.42 -14.15
CA LYS A 190 20.71 6.33 -15.29
C LYS A 190 20.22 5.44 -16.45
N GLY A 191 18.98 5.66 -16.88
CA GLY A 191 18.36 4.89 -17.97
C GLY A 191 17.79 3.53 -17.55
N ARG A 192 17.52 3.36 -16.25
CA ARG A 192 16.92 2.15 -15.66
C ARG A 192 15.53 2.36 -15.07
N TYR A 193 15.05 3.61 -15.12
CA TYR A 193 13.65 3.92 -14.92
C TYR A 193 12.98 3.91 -16.30
N LEU A 194 12.11 2.93 -16.53
CA LEU A 194 11.57 2.62 -17.84
C LEU A 194 10.10 3.01 -17.95
N THR A 195 9.75 3.75 -19.00
CA THR A 195 8.37 4.12 -19.32
C THR A 195 8.15 4.00 -20.83
N SER A 196 7.94 2.76 -21.29
CA SER A 196 7.75 2.38 -22.68
C SER A 196 6.48 3.00 -23.31
N ASN A 197 5.48 3.37 -22.51
CA ASN A 197 4.19 3.87 -22.99
C ASN A 197 3.66 5.11 -22.25
N VAL A 198 4.50 5.80 -21.47
CA VAL A 198 4.10 7.01 -20.71
C VAL A 198 5.00 8.19 -21.09
N ASN A 199 4.37 9.25 -21.59
CA ASN A 199 5.04 10.50 -21.95
C ASN A 199 4.56 11.67 -21.09
N ILE A 200 5.46 12.63 -20.89
CA ILE A 200 5.19 13.93 -20.28
C ILE A 200 5.39 15.04 -21.31
N THR A 201 4.47 16.01 -21.33
CA THR A 201 4.53 17.19 -22.19
C THR A 201 5.04 18.38 -21.40
N LEU A 202 6.27 18.81 -21.69
CA LEU A 202 6.92 19.92 -21.00
C LEU A 202 7.26 21.05 -21.97
N GLN A 203 7.15 22.28 -21.46
CA GLN A 203 7.66 23.46 -22.13
C GLN A 203 9.09 23.75 -21.65
N ASP A 204 10.09 23.63 -22.54
CA ASP A 204 11.50 23.78 -22.15
C ASP A 204 11.85 25.23 -21.77
N THR A 205 11.28 26.19 -22.49
CA THR A 205 11.39 27.64 -22.21
C THR A 205 10.08 28.34 -22.55
N PRO A 206 9.77 29.52 -21.95
CA PRO A 206 8.53 30.26 -22.21
C PRO A 206 8.24 30.54 -23.70
N ASP A 207 9.28 30.59 -24.53
CA ASP A 207 9.17 30.91 -25.96
C ASP A 207 9.07 29.68 -26.88
N THR A 208 9.16 28.47 -26.33
CA THR A 208 9.10 27.21 -27.10
C THR A 208 7.74 26.53 -26.96
N PRO A 209 7.23 25.86 -28.02
CA PRO A 209 6.02 25.06 -27.88
C PRO A 209 6.27 23.85 -26.97
N PRO A 210 5.27 23.40 -26.20
CA PRO A 210 5.39 22.19 -25.39
C PRO A 210 5.75 20.96 -26.23
N ARG A 211 6.59 20.08 -25.68
CA ARG A 211 7.06 18.85 -26.34
C ARG A 211 6.81 17.63 -25.47
N SER A 212 6.10 16.67 -26.04
CA SER A 212 5.89 15.34 -25.46
C SER A 212 7.15 14.49 -25.61
N ARG A 213 7.54 13.82 -24.51
CA ARG A 213 8.68 12.89 -24.47
C ARG A 213 8.43 11.80 -23.41
N PRO A 214 9.06 10.62 -23.52
CA PRO A 214 8.99 9.61 -22.46
C PRO A 214 9.45 10.16 -21.11
N ILE A 215 8.78 9.78 -20.02
CA ILE A 215 9.19 10.18 -18.66
C ILE A 215 10.56 9.57 -18.30
N GLY A 216 10.69 8.27 -18.48
CA GLY A 216 11.93 7.49 -18.42
C GLY A 216 12.33 6.93 -19.79
N ASP A 217 13.31 6.04 -19.80
CA ASP A 217 13.76 5.41 -21.05
C ASP A 217 12.70 4.43 -21.59
N LEU A 218 12.59 4.32 -22.92
CA LEU A 218 11.62 3.42 -23.55
C LEU A 218 11.95 1.94 -23.32
N TYR A 219 13.24 1.61 -23.20
CA TYR A 219 13.74 0.27 -22.91
C TYR A 219 15.19 0.36 -22.40
N ALA A 220 15.66 -0.69 -21.72
CA ALA A 220 17.06 -0.83 -21.36
C ALA A 220 17.63 -2.15 -21.86
N ARG A 221 18.91 -2.15 -22.19
CA ARG A 221 19.68 -3.35 -22.49
C ARG A 221 20.97 -3.34 -21.70
N PHE A 222 21.33 -4.50 -21.13
CA PHE A 222 22.53 -4.62 -20.31
C PHE A 222 22.98 -6.07 -20.16
N VAL A 223 24.19 -6.22 -19.64
CA VAL A 223 24.76 -7.49 -19.25
C VAL A 223 24.93 -7.48 -17.74
N THR A 224 24.44 -8.52 -17.07
CA THR A 224 24.61 -8.71 -15.63
C THR A 224 26.07 -9.02 -15.28
N GLN A 225 26.38 -9.05 -13.98
CA GLN A 225 27.74 -9.34 -13.50
C GLN A 225 28.24 -10.71 -13.98
N HIS A 226 27.36 -11.71 -14.06
CA HIS A 226 27.69 -13.07 -14.50
C HIS A 226 27.32 -13.35 -15.97
N GLY A 227 27.09 -12.30 -16.77
CA GLY A 227 27.10 -12.40 -18.23
C GLY A 227 25.75 -12.64 -18.90
N VAL A 228 24.64 -12.56 -18.17
CA VAL A 228 23.28 -12.69 -18.73
C VAL A 228 22.92 -11.42 -19.51
N GLN A 229 22.56 -11.56 -20.78
CA GLN A 229 22.13 -10.45 -21.64
C GLN A 229 20.62 -10.18 -21.50
N ILE A 230 20.29 -9.04 -20.90
CA ILE A 230 18.92 -8.65 -20.59
C ILE A 230 18.45 -7.54 -21.54
N GLN A 231 17.24 -7.73 -22.07
CA GLN A 231 16.45 -6.68 -22.71
C GLN A 231 15.23 -6.40 -21.84
N ALA A 232 15.01 -5.14 -21.48
CA ALA A 232 13.97 -4.77 -20.52
C ALA A 232 13.05 -3.65 -21.02
N TYR A 233 11.79 -3.69 -20.58
CA TYR A 233 10.73 -2.73 -20.89
C TYR A 233 9.99 -2.33 -19.60
N GLY A 234 9.39 -1.14 -19.60
CA GLY A 234 8.63 -0.60 -18.47
C GLY A 234 7.22 -0.19 -18.91
N VAL A 235 6.17 -0.90 -18.52
CA VAL A 235 4.85 -0.77 -19.15
C VAL A 235 3.77 -0.49 -18.11
N LEU A 236 3.09 0.64 -18.25
CA LEU A 236 1.88 0.95 -17.46
C LEU A 236 0.65 0.32 -18.13
N PHE A 237 -0.36 -0.07 -17.35
CA PHE A 237 -1.67 -0.43 -17.89
C PHE A 237 -2.32 0.73 -18.68
N ASP A 238 -3.47 0.46 -19.31
CA ASP A 238 -4.21 1.46 -20.08
C ASP A 238 -4.95 2.47 -19.18
N PHE A 239 -4.18 3.28 -18.46
CA PHE A 239 -4.67 4.23 -17.47
C PHE A 239 -5.25 5.49 -18.13
N ARG A 240 -6.43 5.93 -17.67
CA ARG A 240 -7.25 6.98 -18.31
C ARG A 240 -7.46 8.24 -17.46
N LEU A 241 -6.92 8.29 -16.24
CA LEU A 241 -7.13 9.41 -15.30
C LEU A 241 -5.85 10.21 -15.04
N ALA A 242 -4.88 10.17 -15.95
CA ALA A 242 -3.65 10.94 -15.82
C ALA A 242 -3.90 12.44 -16.01
N ALA A 243 -3.04 13.27 -15.44
CA ALA A 243 -3.06 14.72 -15.64
C ALA A 243 -2.96 15.10 -17.14
N GLU A 244 -3.49 16.27 -17.51
CA GLU A 244 -3.69 16.69 -18.90
C GLU A 244 -2.40 16.66 -19.74
N GLU A 245 -1.25 17.01 -19.16
CA GLU A 245 0.05 17.02 -19.82
C GLU A 245 0.71 15.64 -19.93
N ILE A 246 0.09 14.59 -19.39
CA ILE A 246 0.56 13.21 -19.45
C ILE A 246 -0.18 12.46 -20.55
N THR A 247 0.56 11.78 -21.42
CA THR A 247 -0.02 10.95 -22.47
C THR A 247 0.38 9.50 -22.26
N ILE A 248 -0.62 8.62 -22.20
CA ILE A 248 -0.43 7.18 -22.02
C ILE A 248 -0.94 6.47 -23.27
N GLN A 249 -0.08 5.62 -23.82
CA GLN A 249 -0.42 4.74 -24.93
C GLN A 249 -0.81 3.36 -24.37
N SER A 250 -1.86 2.73 -24.88
CA SER A 250 -2.19 1.37 -24.45
C SER A 250 -1.04 0.40 -24.83
N PRO A 251 -0.78 -0.65 -24.04
CA PRO A 251 0.28 -1.62 -24.36
C PRO A 251 0.14 -2.25 -25.76
N GLU A 252 -1.10 -2.46 -26.24
CA GLU A 252 -1.41 -2.99 -27.57
C GLU A 252 -0.95 -2.05 -28.70
N HIS A 253 -1.05 -0.75 -28.49
CA HIS A 253 -0.57 0.26 -29.45
C HIS A 253 0.95 0.49 -29.31
N MET A 254 1.48 0.38 -28.10
CA MET A 254 2.91 0.51 -27.81
C MET A 254 3.73 -0.54 -28.57
N VAL A 255 3.32 -1.82 -28.55
CA VAL A 255 4.06 -2.89 -29.23
C VAL A 255 4.09 -2.77 -30.77
N GLN A 256 3.23 -1.92 -31.33
CA GLN A 256 3.18 -1.64 -32.77
C GLN A 256 4.13 -0.50 -33.18
N GLN A 257 4.68 0.24 -32.22
CA GLN A 257 5.57 1.36 -32.51
C GLN A 257 6.88 0.89 -33.15
N ALA A 258 7.40 1.71 -34.08
CA ALA A 258 8.65 1.41 -34.79
C ALA A 258 9.81 1.15 -33.83
N TRP A 259 9.96 2.00 -32.80
CA TRP A 259 11.03 1.86 -31.81
C TRP A 259 11.01 0.51 -31.08
N PHE A 260 9.81 -0.02 -30.77
CA PHE A 260 9.65 -1.29 -30.06
C PHE A 260 10.06 -2.45 -30.96
N LEU A 261 9.51 -2.48 -32.18
CA LEU A 261 9.81 -3.48 -33.20
C LEU A 261 11.29 -3.49 -33.62
N GLU A 262 11.92 -2.30 -33.68
CA GLU A 262 13.34 -2.15 -33.92
C GLU A 262 14.17 -2.65 -32.73
N SER A 263 13.77 -2.34 -31.49
CA SER A 263 14.48 -2.77 -30.28
C SER A 263 14.60 -4.30 -30.19
N LEU A 264 13.56 -5.03 -30.58
CA LEU A 264 13.55 -6.50 -30.59
C LEU A 264 14.51 -7.12 -31.61
N ARG A 265 14.81 -6.41 -32.71
CA ARG A 265 15.65 -6.89 -33.82
C ARG A 265 17.05 -6.29 -33.83
N LYS A 266 17.33 -5.34 -32.93
CA LYS A 266 18.58 -4.58 -32.90
C LYS A 266 19.81 -5.46 -32.63
N HIS A 267 19.63 -6.63 -32.03
CA HIS A 267 20.72 -7.51 -31.61
C HIS A 267 20.38 -8.98 -31.82
N ASP A 268 21.40 -9.78 -32.13
CA ASP A 268 21.27 -11.20 -32.46
C ASP A 268 21.16 -12.13 -31.24
N ARG A 269 21.29 -11.59 -30.02
CA ARG A 269 21.21 -12.38 -28.78
C ARG A 269 20.46 -11.63 -27.68
N VAL A 270 19.52 -12.31 -27.03
CA VAL A 270 18.90 -11.92 -25.75
C VAL A 270 18.76 -13.20 -24.95
N ASP A 271 19.32 -13.23 -23.75
CA ASP A 271 19.25 -14.43 -22.90
C ASP A 271 17.93 -14.47 -22.14
N VAL A 272 17.42 -13.31 -21.72
CA VAL A 272 16.14 -13.15 -21.01
C VAL A 272 15.55 -11.77 -21.26
N PHE A 273 14.22 -11.71 -21.36
CA PHE A 273 13.47 -10.46 -21.32
C PHE A 273 12.97 -10.20 -19.90
N VAL A 274 13.09 -8.96 -19.41
CA VAL A 274 12.50 -8.53 -18.14
C VAL A 274 11.52 -7.40 -18.40
N VAL A 275 10.23 -7.62 -18.17
CA VAL A 275 9.20 -6.60 -18.35
C VAL A 275 8.73 -6.16 -16.97
N ALA A 276 9.12 -4.96 -16.55
CA ALA A 276 8.56 -4.30 -15.39
C ALA A 276 7.24 -3.66 -15.82
N GLY A 277 6.12 -4.09 -15.25
CA GLY A 277 4.80 -3.61 -15.62
C GLY A 277 3.98 -3.25 -14.40
N HIS A 278 3.52 -2.01 -14.33
CA HIS A 278 2.46 -1.65 -13.40
C HIS A 278 1.13 -2.06 -14.04
N MET A 279 0.90 -3.38 -14.09
CA MET A 279 -0.24 -4.05 -14.71
C MET A 279 -0.56 -5.31 -13.89
N PRO A 280 -1.84 -5.68 -13.73
CA PRO A 280 -2.21 -6.88 -12.99
C PRO A 280 -1.76 -8.16 -13.70
N VAL A 281 -1.48 -9.23 -12.96
CA VAL A 281 -1.14 -10.54 -13.57
C VAL A 281 -2.32 -11.14 -14.34
N ALA A 282 -3.50 -11.20 -13.73
CA ALA A 282 -4.63 -11.99 -14.21
C ALA A 282 -5.21 -11.48 -15.55
N ASP A 283 -5.12 -12.33 -16.59
CA ASP A 283 -5.73 -12.22 -17.92
C ASP A 283 -5.68 -10.83 -18.61
N HIS A 284 -4.66 -10.03 -18.32
CA HIS A 284 -4.56 -8.65 -18.81
C HIS A 284 -4.16 -8.59 -20.30
N ALA A 285 -4.91 -7.80 -21.09
CA ALA A 285 -4.68 -7.65 -22.53
C ALA A 285 -3.28 -7.09 -22.85
N GLY A 286 -2.75 -6.21 -21.99
CA GLY A 286 -1.41 -5.67 -22.14
C GLY A 286 -0.29 -6.71 -22.04
N TRP A 287 -0.39 -7.68 -21.11
CA TRP A 287 0.56 -8.78 -21.04
C TRP A 287 0.52 -9.65 -22.29
N LYS A 288 -0.69 -9.98 -22.78
CA LYS A 288 -0.87 -10.75 -24.02
C LYS A 288 -0.24 -10.03 -25.22
N ALA A 289 -0.40 -8.72 -25.33
CA ALA A 289 0.17 -7.93 -26.42
C ALA A 289 1.70 -7.90 -26.39
N VAL A 290 2.30 -7.60 -25.23
CA VAL A 290 3.76 -7.58 -25.05
C VAL A 290 4.35 -8.98 -25.28
N HIS A 291 3.74 -10.00 -24.68
CA HIS A 291 4.13 -11.40 -24.84
C HIS A 291 4.13 -11.82 -26.32
N ALA A 292 3.01 -11.61 -27.02
CA ALA A 292 2.86 -11.99 -28.42
C ALA A 292 3.87 -11.26 -29.32
N ALA A 293 4.11 -9.97 -29.07
CA ALA A 293 5.05 -9.17 -29.85
C ALA A 293 6.51 -9.63 -29.66
N ILE A 294 6.90 -9.96 -28.42
CA ILE A 294 8.22 -10.56 -28.15
C ILE A 294 8.32 -11.94 -28.82
N ARG A 295 7.32 -12.80 -28.64
CA ARG A 295 7.29 -14.17 -29.19
C ARG A 295 7.33 -14.23 -30.71
N ALA A 296 6.79 -13.22 -31.39
CA ALA A 296 6.87 -13.10 -32.85
C ALA A 296 8.32 -12.96 -33.37
N VAL A 297 9.27 -12.55 -32.52
CA VAL A 297 10.70 -12.41 -32.86
C VAL A 297 11.56 -13.44 -32.09
N TRP A 298 11.20 -13.72 -30.84
CA TRP A 298 11.93 -14.57 -29.89
C TRP A 298 11.03 -15.69 -29.35
N PRO A 299 10.84 -16.78 -30.11
CA PRO A 299 9.82 -17.79 -29.82
C PRO A 299 10.05 -18.52 -28.48
N ASP A 300 11.32 -18.76 -28.12
CA ASP A 300 11.64 -19.61 -26.96
C ASP A 300 12.44 -18.89 -25.86
N THR A 301 12.78 -17.60 -26.03
CA THR A 301 13.58 -16.85 -25.04
C THR A 301 12.78 -16.61 -23.75
N PRO A 302 13.33 -16.88 -22.56
CA PRO A 302 12.62 -16.66 -21.30
C PRO A 302 12.13 -15.21 -21.13
N ILE A 303 10.92 -15.03 -20.60
CA ILE A 303 10.36 -13.71 -20.25
C ILE A 303 9.96 -13.69 -18.78
N MET A 304 10.57 -12.78 -18.02
CA MET A 304 10.22 -12.48 -16.63
C MET A 304 9.34 -11.24 -16.61
N MET A 305 8.06 -11.39 -16.24
CA MET A 305 7.10 -10.29 -16.17
C MET A 305 6.80 -9.97 -14.71
N LEU A 306 7.00 -8.72 -14.33
CA LEU A 306 6.92 -8.23 -12.96
C LEU A 306 5.73 -7.29 -12.94
N ALA A 307 4.70 -7.59 -12.16
CA ALA A 307 3.38 -6.97 -12.17
C ALA A 307 3.15 -6.05 -10.96
N GLY A 308 2.01 -5.35 -10.92
CA GLY A 308 1.61 -4.46 -9.83
C GLY A 308 0.15 -4.01 -9.96
N HIS A 309 -0.20 -2.90 -9.34
CA HIS A 309 -1.49 -2.19 -9.43
C HIS A 309 -2.62 -2.82 -8.62
N THR A 310 -2.82 -4.14 -8.69
CA THR A 310 -3.97 -4.79 -8.04
C THR A 310 -3.72 -5.25 -6.62
N HIS A 311 -2.51 -5.00 -6.09
CA HIS A 311 -2.11 -5.24 -4.71
C HIS A 311 -2.07 -6.72 -4.32
N LEU A 312 -2.00 -7.63 -5.29
CA LEU A 312 -2.14 -9.07 -5.06
C LEU A 312 -0.79 -9.76 -4.89
N ARG A 313 -0.74 -10.83 -4.10
CA ARG A 313 0.23 -11.91 -4.34
C ARG A 313 -0.35 -12.78 -5.45
N ASP A 314 0.21 -12.70 -6.65
CA ASP A 314 -0.27 -13.50 -7.79
C ASP A 314 0.87 -13.93 -8.70
N CYS A 315 0.64 -15.02 -9.42
CA CYS A 315 1.58 -15.60 -10.37
C CYS A 315 0.86 -16.35 -11.46
N GLN A 316 1.31 -16.19 -12.71
CA GLN A 316 0.79 -16.93 -13.85
C GLN A 316 1.90 -17.29 -14.83
N MET A 317 1.87 -18.53 -15.33
CA MET A 317 2.62 -18.93 -16.52
C MET A 317 1.84 -18.56 -17.78
N LEU A 318 2.39 -17.72 -18.65
CA LEU A 318 1.77 -17.37 -19.94
C LEU A 318 2.08 -18.43 -21.02
N ASP A 319 3.26 -19.03 -20.93
CA ASP A 319 3.67 -20.22 -21.66
C ASP A 319 4.75 -20.97 -20.86
N GLN A 320 5.39 -21.99 -21.45
CA GLN A 320 6.42 -22.77 -20.74
C GLN A 320 7.72 -21.98 -20.46
N ALA A 321 7.88 -20.79 -21.02
CA ALA A 321 9.08 -19.96 -20.91
C ALA A 321 8.76 -18.50 -20.51
N SER A 322 7.57 -18.23 -19.95
CA SER A 322 7.15 -16.89 -19.53
C SER A 322 6.34 -16.96 -18.25
N MET A 323 6.79 -16.26 -17.22
CA MET A 323 6.09 -16.17 -15.94
C MET A 323 5.86 -14.71 -15.58
N ALA A 324 4.66 -14.40 -15.10
CA ALA A 324 4.28 -13.14 -14.49
C ALA A 324 4.16 -13.29 -12.97
N LEU A 325 4.65 -12.32 -12.21
CA LEU A 325 4.63 -12.29 -10.74
C LEU A 325 4.20 -10.91 -10.23
N GLU A 326 3.20 -10.85 -9.34
CA GLU A 326 2.77 -9.66 -8.59
C GLU A 326 3.11 -9.82 -7.11
N SER A 327 3.62 -8.76 -6.49
CA SER A 327 4.28 -8.85 -5.18
C SER A 327 3.55 -8.11 -4.07
N GLY A 328 2.22 -8.16 -4.05
CA GLY A 328 1.39 -7.62 -2.96
C GLY A 328 1.36 -6.09 -2.95
N ARG A 329 1.40 -5.52 -1.74
CA ARG A 329 1.34 -4.06 -1.49
C ARG A 329 2.01 -3.68 -0.18
N TYR A 330 2.14 -2.37 0.04
CA TYR A 330 2.36 -1.70 1.34
C TYR A 330 3.58 -2.19 2.11
N MET A 331 4.61 -2.69 1.42
CA MET A 331 5.73 -3.35 2.08
C MET A 331 5.29 -4.48 3.02
N GLU A 332 4.25 -5.22 2.65
CA GLU A 332 3.85 -6.48 3.29
C GLU A 332 4.58 -7.67 2.66
N THR A 333 4.99 -7.53 1.40
CA THR A 333 5.48 -8.63 0.57
C THR A 333 6.68 -8.20 -0.26
N ILE A 334 7.71 -9.06 -0.30
CA ILE A 334 8.79 -9.00 -1.28
C ILE A 334 8.65 -10.22 -2.20
N GLY A 335 8.51 -10.00 -3.50
CA GLY A 335 8.52 -11.07 -4.48
C GLY A 335 9.91 -11.62 -4.72
N TRP A 336 10.00 -12.93 -4.89
CA TRP A 336 11.17 -13.63 -5.38
C TRP A 336 10.78 -14.39 -6.63
N MET A 337 11.49 -14.14 -7.72
CA MET A 337 11.35 -14.88 -8.97
C MET A 337 12.72 -15.39 -9.39
N SER A 338 12.84 -16.67 -9.75
CA SER A 338 14.11 -17.23 -10.23
C SER A 338 13.94 -18.06 -11.50
N ILE A 339 15.00 -18.07 -12.30
CA ILE A 339 15.19 -18.98 -13.43
C ILE A 339 16.43 -19.83 -13.15
N GLU A 340 16.29 -21.15 -13.20
CA GLU A 340 17.38 -22.10 -12.97
C GLU A 340 18.51 -21.97 -14.00
N ASP A 341 18.16 -21.97 -15.29
CA ASP A 341 19.08 -21.82 -16.43
C ASP A 341 18.39 -21.00 -17.53
N VAL A 342 18.94 -19.82 -17.85
CA VAL A 342 18.34 -18.92 -18.86
C VAL A 342 18.52 -19.42 -20.29
N THR A 343 19.36 -20.44 -20.50
CA THR A 343 19.61 -21.07 -21.81
C THR A 343 18.74 -22.32 -22.03
N ALA A 344 18.14 -22.86 -20.97
CA ALA A 344 17.22 -24.01 -21.07
C ALA A 344 15.93 -23.66 -21.84
N ARG A 345 15.40 -24.64 -22.56
CA ARG A 345 14.19 -24.53 -23.40
C ARG A 345 13.32 -25.78 -23.22
N PRO A 346 12.26 -25.75 -22.37
CA PRO A 346 11.83 -24.63 -21.54
C PRO A 346 12.73 -24.41 -20.31
N PRO A 347 12.81 -23.18 -19.77
CA PRO A 347 13.45 -22.89 -18.49
C PRO A 347 12.59 -23.36 -17.31
N THR A 348 13.23 -23.60 -16.15
CA THR A 348 12.53 -23.82 -14.87
C THR A 348 12.41 -22.51 -14.11
N PHE A 349 11.17 -22.10 -13.81
CA PHE A 349 10.89 -20.96 -12.95
C PHE A 349 10.56 -21.39 -11.52
N SER A 350 10.90 -20.55 -10.54
CA SER A 350 10.33 -20.62 -9.19
C SER A 350 9.90 -19.23 -8.71
N ARG A 351 8.94 -19.21 -7.78
CA ARG A 351 8.44 -18.01 -7.12
C ARG A 351 8.29 -18.20 -5.61
N ARG A 352 8.54 -17.14 -4.85
CA ARG A 352 8.22 -17.03 -3.42
C ARG A 352 7.72 -15.63 -3.09
N TYR A 353 6.77 -15.50 -2.17
CA TYR A 353 6.37 -14.25 -1.55
C TYR A 353 6.94 -14.23 -0.13
N ILE A 354 7.85 -13.29 0.13
CA ILE A 354 8.52 -13.15 1.41
C ILE A 354 7.75 -12.13 2.23
N ASP A 355 7.31 -12.47 3.44
CA ASP A 355 6.78 -11.43 4.33
C ASP A 355 7.88 -10.43 4.69
N ALA A 356 7.57 -9.15 4.54
CA ALA A 356 8.54 -8.08 4.68
C ALA A 356 8.82 -7.78 6.17
N ASN A 357 9.60 -8.64 6.82
CA ASN A 357 10.04 -8.43 8.19
C ASN A 357 11.50 -8.86 8.43
N PRO A 358 12.16 -8.35 9.49
CA PRO A 358 13.57 -8.62 9.73
C PRO A 358 13.89 -10.10 10.03
N ARG A 359 12.93 -10.88 10.55
CA ARG A 359 13.11 -12.32 10.80
C ARG A 359 13.20 -13.07 9.47
N ASN A 360 12.25 -12.86 8.57
CA ASN A 360 12.22 -13.50 7.26
C ASN A 360 13.41 -13.05 6.41
N PHE A 361 13.74 -11.76 6.44
CA PHE A 361 14.95 -11.24 5.80
C PHE A 361 16.23 -11.91 6.32
N ALA A 362 16.39 -12.05 7.63
CA ALA A 362 17.56 -12.71 8.21
C ALA A 362 17.65 -14.18 7.80
N PHE A 363 16.53 -14.91 7.81
CA PHE A 363 16.46 -16.31 7.39
C PHE A 363 16.93 -16.47 5.93
N HIS A 364 16.39 -15.68 5.01
CA HIS A 364 16.76 -15.74 3.58
C HIS A 364 18.18 -15.21 3.32
N ALA A 365 18.64 -14.25 4.11
CA ALA A 365 20.03 -13.78 4.12
C ALA A 365 21.01 -14.80 4.74
N GLY A 366 20.52 -15.91 5.31
CA GLY A 366 21.37 -16.96 5.89
C GLY A 366 22.03 -16.53 7.19
N LEU A 367 21.41 -15.58 7.88
CA LEU A 367 21.81 -15.09 9.19
C LEU A 367 21.09 -15.91 10.26
N ALA A 368 21.71 -16.04 11.43
CA ALA A 368 21.11 -16.80 12.54
C ALA A 368 19.94 -16.03 13.16
N HIS A 369 20.04 -14.71 13.22
CA HIS A 369 19.07 -13.85 13.93
C HIS A 369 18.88 -12.50 13.23
N ALA A 370 17.70 -11.89 13.42
CA ALA A 370 17.34 -10.58 12.88
C ALA A 370 18.32 -9.45 13.27
N ASN A 371 18.92 -9.52 14.46
CA ASN A 371 19.89 -8.51 14.92
C ASN A 371 21.19 -8.48 14.10
N GLN A 372 21.48 -9.51 13.30
CA GLN A 372 22.63 -9.58 12.39
C GLN A 372 22.34 -8.94 11.02
N LEU A 373 21.07 -8.60 10.73
CA LEU A 373 20.66 -8.04 9.45
C LEU A 373 21.29 -6.64 9.25
N SER A 374 21.26 -5.82 10.29
CA SER A 374 21.57 -4.39 10.21
C SER A 374 22.95 -4.07 9.59
N THR A 375 22.95 -3.25 8.54
CA THR A 375 24.17 -2.73 7.89
C THR A 375 24.37 -1.23 8.18
N ARG A 376 25.56 -0.69 7.87
CA ARG A 376 25.80 0.77 7.99
C ARG A 376 24.83 1.58 7.14
N ARG A 377 24.49 1.09 5.96
CA ARG A 377 23.57 1.75 5.03
C ARG A 377 22.13 1.68 5.55
N GLY A 378 21.67 0.51 5.99
CA GLY A 378 20.34 0.35 6.59
C GLY A 378 20.13 1.25 7.81
N LYS A 379 21.12 1.33 8.71
CA LYS A 379 21.08 2.26 9.86
C LYS A 379 20.97 3.73 9.45
N PHE A 380 21.69 4.11 8.39
CA PHE A 380 21.60 5.48 7.88
C PHE A 380 20.21 5.77 7.31
N VAL A 381 19.65 4.86 6.51
CA VAL A 381 18.30 4.98 5.95
C VAL A 381 17.27 5.15 7.06
N ARG A 382 17.33 4.30 8.12
CA ARG A 382 16.46 4.42 9.29
C ARG A 382 16.57 5.79 9.97
N ALA A 383 17.79 6.25 10.25
CA ALA A 383 18.01 7.57 10.85
C ALA A 383 17.49 8.72 9.97
N ALA A 384 17.57 8.60 8.65
CA ALA A 384 17.02 9.58 7.72
C ALA A 384 15.48 9.60 7.75
N MET A 385 14.84 8.42 7.74
CA MET A 385 13.40 8.32 7.92
C MET A 385 12.96 8.93 9.25
N ASP A 386 13.59 8.56 10.37
CA ASP A 386 13.29 9.11 11.69
C ASP A 386 13.36 10.65 11.74
N LYS A 387 14.30 11.22 10.99
CA LYS A 387 14.46 12.66 10.89
C LYS A 387 13.33 13.31 10.09
N ILE A 388 12.82 12.68 9.05
CA ILE A 388 11.63 13.16 8.32
C ILE A 388 10.40 13.06 9.23
N VAL A 389 10.16 11.88 9.81
CA VAL A 389 9.01 11.59 10.68
C VAL A 389 8.92 12.58 11.86
N SER A 390 10.06 12.88 12.49
CA SER A 390 10.12 13.88 13.57
C SER A 390 9.91 15.31 13.06
N SER A 391 10.52 15.69 11.94
CA SER A 391 10.37 17.05 11.36
C SER A 391 8.94 17.34 10.90
N TRP A 392 8.23 16.33 10.40
CA TRP A 392 6.84 16.46 9.92
C TRP A 392 5.80 16.14 11.00
N ASN A 393 6.26 15.85 12.23
CA ASN A 393 5.45 15.55 13.39
C ASN A 393 4.47 14.37 13.14
N LEU A 394 4.90 13.35 12.37
CA LEU A 394 4.05 12.22 12.00
C LEU A 394 3.69 11.33 13.21
N THR A 395 4.44 11.42 14.31
CA THR A 395 4.11 10.72 15.57
C THR A 395 3.35 11.55 16.57
N HIS A 396 2.78 12.67 16.14
CA HIS A 396 1.78 13.34 16.94
C HIS A 396 0.67 12.36 17.28
N LEU A 397 0.46 12.12 18.58
CA LEU A 397 -0.54 11.18 19.09
C LEU A 397 -1.88 11.89 19.25
N PHE A 398 -2.91 11.37 18.59
CA PHE A 398 -4.29 11.86 18.75
C PHE A 398 -5.04 11.14 19.86
N GLY A 399 -4.80 9.84 20.06
CA GLY A 399 -5.44 9.03 21.10
C GLY A 399 -4.97 7.57 21.09
N LEU A 400 -5.49 6.75 21.99
CA LEU A 400 -5.27 5.30 22.00
C LEU A 400 -6.55 4.55 21.62
N ALA A 401 -6.60 4.01 20.41
CA ALA A 401 -7.72 3.17 19.98
C ALA A 401 -7.87 1.98 20.94
N PRO A 402 -9.03 1.80 21.60
CA PRO A 402 -9.19 0.83 22.68
C PRO A 402 -9.24 -0.62 22.19
N GLN A 403 -9.51 -0.82 20.90
CA GLN A 403 -9.63 -2.10 20.23
C GLN A 403 -9.39 -1.93 18.73
N ASP A 404 -9.30 -3.05 18.02
CA ASP A 404 -9.26 -3.05 16.56
C ASP A 404 -10.64 -2.79 15.97
N TYR A 405 -10.68 -1.97 14.92
CA TYR A 405 -11.83 -1.74 14.06
C TYR A 405 -11.43 -2.09 12.63
N PHE A 406 -11.99 -3.17 12.12
CA PHE A 406 -11.61 -3.76 10.86
C PHE A 406 -12.55 -3.32 9.73
N LEU A 407 -11.98 -3.03 8.57
CA LEU A 407 -12.72 -2.65 7.38
C LEU A 407 -13.46 -3.86 6.79
N ASP A 408 -12.74 -4.98 6.56
CA ASP A 408 -13.28 -6.12 5.81
C ASP A 408 -13.27 -7.45 6.56
N ARG A 409 -12.73 -7.50 7.79
CA ARG A 409 -12.52 -8.78 8.50
C ARG A 409 -13.78 -9.31 9.21
N TYR A 410 -14.65 -8.41 9.64
CA TYR A 410 -15.89 -8.73 10.37
C TYR A 410 -17.09 -8.07 9.69
N ALA A 411 -18.24 -8.74 9.73
CA ALA A 411 -19.47 -8.25 9.14
C ALA A 411 -19.92 -6.93 9.77
N TYR A 412 -20.32 -5.97 8.92
CA TYR A 412 -21.13 -4.86 9.37
C TYR A 412 -22.54 -5.39 9.76
N PRO A 413 -23.16 -4.96 10.88
CA PRO A 413 -22.74 -3.88 11.76
C PRO A 413 -22.11 -4.34 13.10
N SER A 414 -21.11 -5.23 13.08
CA SER A 414 -20.37 -5.63 14.29
C SER A 414 -19.69 -4.44 14.99
N ASN A 415 -19.56 -4.49 16.32
CA ASN A 415 -18.81 -3.48 17.08
C ASN A 415 -17.30 -3.43 16.74
N THR A 416 -16.78 -4.46 16.09
CA THR A 416 -15.42 -4.53 15.54
C THR A 416 -15.32 -4.05 14.09
N SER A 417 -16.42 -3.64 13.46
CA SER A 417 -16.42 -3.07 12.11
C SER A 417 -16.06 -1.58 12.15
N LEU A 418 -15.09 -1.18 11.33
CA LEU A 418 -14.75 0.21 11.11
C LEU A 418 -15.94 1.01 10.55
N LEU A 419 -16.76 0.36 9.73
CA LEU A 419 -17.94 0.97 9.12
C LEU A 419 -19.05 1.24 10.14
N THR A 420 -19.20 0.37 11.13
CA THR A 420 -20.10 0.60 12.28
C THR A 420 -19.61 1.76 13.14
N LEU A 421 -18.32 1.79 13.46
CA LEU A 421 -17.72 2.92 14.18
C LEU A 421 -17.95 4.24 13.45
N MET A 422 -17.80 4.23 12.12
CA MET A 422 -18.02 5.42 11.30
C MET A 422 -19.48 5.89 11.34
N GLN A 423 -20.41 4.96 11.16
CA GLN A 423 -21.84 5.26 11.14
C GLN A 423 -22.37 5.75 12.48
N ASP A 424 -22.03 5.03 13.55
CA ASP A 424 -22.68 5.18 14.85
C ASP A 424 -22.01 6.26 15.71
N HIS A 425 -20.72 6.55 15.45
CA HIS A 425 -19.92 7.49 16.24
C HIS A 425 -19.26 8.60 15.42
N ILE A 426 -18.40 8.28 14.44
CA ILE A 426 -17.57 9.31 13.80
C ILE A 426 -18.40 10.34 13.03
N LEU A 427 -19.28 9.91 12.13
CA LEU A 427 -20.14 10.83 11.38
C LEU A 427 -21.03 11.70 12.30
N PRO A 428 -21.78 11.13 13.27
CA PRO A 428 -22.64 11.93 14.13
C PRO A 428 -21.89 12.80 15.15
N GLU A 429 -20.72 12.39 15.66
CA GLU A 429 -19.99 13.10 16.71
C GLU A 429 -18.97 14.10 16.16
N ILE A 430 -18.43 13.87 14.95
CA ILE A 430 -17.39 14.72 14.36
C ILE A 430 -17.93 15.58 13.22
N VAL A 431 -18.70 15.03 12.28
CA VAL A 431 -19.13 15.79 11.10
C VAL A 431 -20.35 16.65 11.40
N ARG A 432 -21.38 16.10 12.04
CA ARG A 432 -22.62 16.83 12.32
C ARG A 432 -22.39 18.13 13.11
N PRO A 433 -21.60 18.18 14.20
CA PRO A 433 -21.47 19.40 15.01
C PRO A 433 -20.70 20.53 14.33
N VAL A 434 -20.03 20.29 13.20
CA VAL A 434 -19.26 21.30 12.45
C VAL A 434 -20.16 22.44 11.96
N ASN A 435 -21.45 22.17 11.73
CA ASN A 435 -22.41 23.19 11.33
C ASN A 435 -23.47 23.45 12.43
N PRO A 436 -23.17 24.33 13.42
CA PRO A 436 -24.08 24.56 14.54
C PRO A 436 -25.38 25.27 14.14
N ARG A 437 -25.47 25.83 12.93
CA ARG A 437 -26.71 26.46 12.43
C ARG A 437 -27.82 25.43 12.18
N HIS A 438 -27.44 24.18 11.97
CA HIS A 438 -28.33 23.06 11.69
C HIS A 438 -28.42 22.09 12.87
N ALA A 439 -28.05 22.51 14.08
CA ALA A 439 -28.03 21.65 15.27
C ALA A 439 -29.43 21.08 15.62
N ASP A 440 -30.49 21.83 15.34
CA ASP A 440 -31.88 21.44 15.57
C ASP A 440 -32.57 20.87 14.31
N THR A 441 -31.85 20.77 13.18
CA THR A 441 -32.37 20.22 11.91
C THR A 441 -32.02 18.73 11.81
N PRO A 442 -32.99 17.83 11.56
CA PRO A 442 -32.68 16.43 11.27
C PRO A 442 -31.68 16.31 10.13
N THR A 443 -30.53 15.66 10.41
CA THR A 443 -29.43 15.58 9.44
C THR A 443 -29.06 14.12 9.14
N LEU A 444 -29.13 13.71 7.87
CA LEU A 444 -28.68 12.41 7.37
C LEU A 444 -27.28 12.54 6.76
N LEU A 445 -26.28 11.85 7.28
CA LEU A 445 -24.91 11.92 6.77
C LEU A 445 -24.57 10.69 5.94
N LEU A 446 -24.09 10.88 4.71
CA LEU A 446 -23.76 9.83 3.75
C LEU A 446 -22.28 9.85 3.40
N ILE A 447 -21.65 8.67 3.39
CA ILE A 447 -20.26 8.50 2.98
C ILE A 447 -20.07 7.17 2.26
N ASN A 448 -19.15 7.12 1.31
CA ASN A 448 -18.71 5.87 0.69
C ASN A 448 -17.69 5.14 1.57
N SER A 449 -17.81 3.82 1.72
CA SER A 449 -16.88 3.01 2.52
C SER A 449 -15.47 2.94 1.92
N GLY A 450 -15.34 3.08 0.60
CA GLY A 450 -14.05 3.13 -0.11
C GLY A 450 -13.19 4.36 0.18
N SER A 451 -13.73 5.37 0.87
CA SER A 451 -12.91 6.45 1.45
C SER A 451 -11.95 5.94 2.54
N GLN A 452 -12.16 4.72 3.03
CA GLN A 452 -11.34 4.05 4.03
C GLN A 452 -10.40 3.04 3.36
N ARG A 453 -9.09 3.18 3.61
CA ARG A 453 -8.04 2.37 2.95
C ARG A 453 -7.43 1.31 3.85
N PHE A 454 -7.57 1.46 5.16
CA PHE A 454 -6.95 0.57 6.14
C PHE A 454 -7.78 0.40 7.41
N ASP A 455 -7.47 -0.64 8.18
CA ASP A 455 -8.04 -0.89 9.49
C ASP A 455 -7.60 0.20 10.50
N VAL A 456 -8.44 0.52 11.49
CA VAL A 456 -7.98 1.25 12.69
C VAL A 456 -7.61 0.21 13.74
N LEU A 457 -6.32 0.00 13.96
CA LEU A 457 -5.85 -1.00 14.90
C LEU A 457 -5.65 -0.43 16.30
N ALA A 458 -5.83 -1.28 17.30
CA ALA A 458 -5.71 -0.94 18.71
C ALA A 458 -4.34 -0.31 19.03
N GLY A 459 -4.33 0.61 19.99
CA GLY A 459 -3.13 1.30 20.45
C GLY A 459 -2.99 2.71 19.85
N PRO A 460 -1.76 3.23 19.72
CA PRO A 460 -1.53 4.62 19.32
C PRO A 460 -2.17 4.94 17.97
N PHE A 461 -3.04 5.95 17.93
CA PHE A 461 -3.52 6.58 16.70
C PHE A 461 -2.81 7.91 16.50
N THR A 462 -1.95 7.99 15.49
CA THR A 462 -1.00 9.08 15.25
C THR A 462 -1.33 9.86 13.98
N LYS A 463 -0.62 10.98 13.76
CA LYS A 463 -0.66 11.70 12.47
C LYS A 463 -0.28 10.81 11.29
N ASN A 464 0.57 9.80 11.45
CA ASN A 464 0.83 8.85 10.36
C ASN A 464 -0.41 8.00 10.03
N ASP A 465 -1.11 7.52 11.07
CA ASP A 465 -2.30 6.68 10.93
C ASP A 465 -3.46 7.41 10.25
N GLN A 466 -3.50 8.73 10.36
CA GLN A 466 -4.43 9.58 9.61
C GLN A 466 -4.34 9.32 8.09
N TYR A 467 -3.12 9.30 7.54
CA TYR A 467 -2.88 9.08 6.11
C TYR A 467 -3.09 7.62 5.72
N VAL A 468 -2.78 6.69 6.62
CA VAL A 468 -2.97 5.25 6.39
C VAL A 468 -4.45 4.88 6.29
N VAL A 469 -5.28 5.36 7.21
CA VAL A 469 -6.70 4.94 7.28
C VAL A 469 -7.57 5.69 6.27
N SER A 470 -7.40 7.01 6.14
CA SER A 470 -8.22 7.85 5.28
C SER A 470 -7.38 8.98 4.66
N PRO A 471 -6.58 8.69 3.62
CA PRO A 471 -5.66 9.66 3.00
C PRO A 471 -6.36 10.82 2.29
N PHE A 472 -7.64 10.65 1.91
CA PHE A 472 -8.38 11.61 1.10
C PHE A 472 -8.77 12.87 1.87
N ARG A 473 -8.84 14.00 1.16
CA ARG A 473 -9.22 15.31 1.70
C ARG A 473 -10.60 15.77 1.19
N ASP A 474 -11.51 14.84 0.93
CA ASP A 474 -12.85 15.14 0.43
C ASP A 474 -13.61 16.03 1.42
N ASN A 475 -14.29 17.05 0.89
CA ASN A 475 -15.10 17.94 1.71
C ASN A 475 -16.51 17.38 1.90
N PHE A 476 -17.18 17.81 2.96
CA PHE A 476 -18.60 17.54 3.14
C PHE A 476 -19.44 18.68 2.55
N LEU A 477 -20.37 18.31 1.67
CA LEU A 477 -21.44 19.14 1.15
C LEU A 477 -22.77 18.76 1.81
N TYR A 478 -23.79 19.58 1.61
CA TYR A 478 -25.15 19.25 1.99
C TYR A 478 -26.19 19.88 1.05
N VAL A 479 -27.36 19.23 0.99
CA VAL A 479 -28.57 19.75 0.34
C VAL A 479 -29.64 19.93 1.41
N GLU A 480 -30.15 21.16 1.53
CA GLU A 480 -31.19 21.50 2.49
C GLU A 480 -32.57 21.00 2.09
N LYS A 481 -33.40 20.73 3.11
CA LYS A 481 -34.85 20.48 2.97
C LYS A 481 -35.19 19.39 1.95
N VAL A 482 -34.61 18.23 2.15
CA VAL A 482 -34.97 17.01 1.43
C VAL A 482 -36.10 16.32 2.19
N PRO A 483 -37.23 16.00 1.56
CA PRO A 483 -38.30 15.27 2.23
C PRO A 483 -37.78 13.93 2.79
N TRP A 484 -38.03 13.64 4.07
CA TRP A 484 -37.52 12.43 4.73
C TRP A 484 -37.89 11.15 3.99
N ARG A 485 -39.10 11.11 3.40
CA ARG A 485 -39.59 10.00 2.56
C ARG A 485 -38.62 9.62 1.42
N LEU A 486 -37.85 10.58 0.92
CA LEU A 486 -36.83 10.40 -0.11
C LEU A 486 -35.47 10.12 0.51
N ALA A 487 -35.06 10.95 1.48
CA ALA A 487 -33.74 10.87 2.10
C ALA A 487 -33.44 9.50 2.70
N GLN A 488 -34.41 8.88 3.39
CA GLN A 488 -34.23 7.55 4.00
C GLN A 488 -33.92 6.43 3.00
N ASN A 489 -34.20 6.64 1.71
CA ASN A 489 -33.95 5.66 0.64
C ASN A 489 -32.62 5.89 -0.11
N LEU A 490 -31.93 7.00 0.13
CA LEU A 490 -30.73 7.39 -0.63
C LEU A 490 -29.59 6.38 -0.45
N VAL A 491 -29.30 5.97 0.78
CA VAL A 491 -28.23 5.00 1.05
C VAL A 491 -28.49 3.65 0.39
N HIS A 492 -29.75 3.22 0.33
CA HIS A 492 -30.13 2.00 -0.40
C HIS A 492 -30.01 2.20 -1.92
N GLY A 493 -30.38 3.37 -2.44
CA GLY A 493 -30.20 3.72 -3.85
C GLY A 493 -28.73 3.70 -4.26
N LEU A 494 -27.87 4.32 -3.46
CA LEU A 494 -26.41 4.35 -3.68
C LEU A 494 -25.80 2.94 -3.61
N ASN A 495 -26.15 2.15 -2.59
CA ASN A 495 -25.68 0.75 -2.48
C ASN A 495 -26.19 -0.14 -3.63
N ARG A 496 -27.39 0.09 -4.17
CA ARG A 496 -27.89 -0.64 -5.35
C ARG A 496 -27.13 -0.28 -6.63
N ARG A 497 -26.73 0.99 -6.79
CA ARG A 497 -25.89 1.42 -7.91
C ARG A 497 -24.45 0.91 -7.76
N GLY A 498 -23.98 0.79 -6.52
CA GLY A 498 -22.63 0.38 -6.17
C GLY A 498 -21.61 1.49 -6.36
N ALA A 499 -20.44 1.34 -5.73
CA ALA A 499 -19.35 2.33 -5.80
C ALA A 499 -18.73 2.45 -7.21
N LEU A 500 -18.78 1.37 -8.01
CA LEU A 500 -18.20 1.30 -9.37
C LEU A 500 -18.85 2.27 -10.37
N VAL A 501 -20.11 2.65 -10.18
CA VAL A 501 -20.83 3.55 -11.10
C VAL A 501 -20.35 5.00 -10.99
N ASN A 502 -19.80 5.40 -9.84
CA ASN A 502 -19.24 6.75 -9.65
C ASN A 502 -17.87 6.92 -10.30
N GLY A 503 -17.20 5.81 -10.65
CA GLY A 503 -15.89 5.83 -11.31
C GLY A 503 -15.91 6.36 -12.75
N LEU A 504 -17.10 6.55 -13.33
CA LEU A 504 -17.30 7.01 -14.71
C LEU A 504 -17.31 8.55 -14.87
N HIS A 505 -17.14 9.31 -13.79
CA HIS A 505 -17.22 10.78 -13.80
C HIS A 505 -15.99 11.44 -13.17
N ASN A 506 -14.84 11.39 -13.86
CA ASN A 506 -13.64 12.23 -13.64
C ASN A 506 -13.13 12.36 -12.18
N ALA A 507 -13.52 11.48 -11.27
CA ALA A 507 -13.04 11.50 -9.89
C ALA A 507 -11.70 10.76 -9.82
N GLN A 508 -10.66 11.41 -9.31
CA GLN A 508 -9.35 10.79 -8.99
C GLN A 508 -9.51 9.50 -8.16
N HIS A 509 -10.58 9.40 -7.36
CA HIS A 509 -10.92 8.26 -6.49
C HIS A 509 -11.35 6.97 -7.21
N ALA A 510 -11.70 7.03 -8.49
CA ALA A 510 -12.24 5.89 -9.24
C ALA A 510 -11.26 4.72 -9.38
N ALA A 511 -10.02 5.00 -9.82
CA ALA A 511 -9.05 3.97 -10.13
C ALA A 511 -8.36 3.39 -8.89
N GLN A 512 -8.27 4.13 -7.78
CA GLN A 512 -7.84 3.57 -6.49
C GLN A 512 -8.91 2.63 -5.90
N GLY A 513 -10.20 2.95 -6.07
CA GLY A 513 -11.31 2.10 -5.66
C GLY A 513 -11.38 0.76 -6.42
N ASP A 514 -10.90 0.73 -7.67
CA ASP A 514 -10.86 -0.49 -8.48
C ASP A 514 -9.84 -1.51 -7.96
N ALA A 515 -8.62 -1.08 -7.61
CA ALA A 515 -7.58 -1.93 -7.02
C ALA A 515 -8.02 -2.52 -5.67
N ASP A 516 -8.52 -1.69 -4.75
CA ASP A 516 -9.01 -2.14 -3.44
C ASP A 516 -10.19 -3.13 -3.57
N SER A 517 -11.08 -2.89 -4.54
CA SER A 517 -12.19 -3.78 -4.86
C SER A 517 -11.71 -5.14 -5.38
N ILE A 518 -10.68 -5.16 -6.22
CA ILE A 518 -10.01 -6.39 -6.68
C ILE A 518 -9.35 -7.11 -5.50
N PHE A 519 -8.60 -6.38 -4.67
CA PHE A 519 -7.93 -6.93 -3.49
C PHE A 519 -8.92 -7.55 -2.49
N ARG A 520 -10.05 -6.90 -2.21
CA ARG A 520 -11.12 -7.47 -1.37
C ARG A 520 -11.68 -8.78 -1.94
N ARG A 521 -11.90 -8.85 -3.25
CA ARG A 521 -12.32 -10.11 -3.91
C ARG A 521 -11.24 -11.18 -3.83
N TYR A 522 -9.98 -10.81 -3.95
CA TYR A 522 -8.85 -11.71 -3.75
C TYR A 522 -8.85 -12.27 -2.32
N LEU A 523 -8.91 -11.43 -1.28
CA LEU A 523 -8.97 -11.88 0.12
C LEU A 523 -10.14 -12.85 0.35
N LYS A 524 -11.32 -12.52 -0.20
CA LYS A 524 -12.49 -13.42 -0.19
C LYS A 524 -12.15 -14.78 -0.78
N ALA A 525 -11.58 -14.81 -1.98
CA ALA A 525 -11.25 -16.03 -2.70
C ALA A 525 -10.22 -16.88 -1.94
N GLN A 526 -9.15 -16.26 -1.41
CA GLN A 526 -8.13 -16.95 -0.63
C GLN A 526 -8.69 -17.55 0.66
N TRP A 527 -9.50 -16.77 1.40
CA TRP A 527 -10.19 -17.23 2.59
C TRP A 527 -11.10 -18.43 2.29
N GLN A 528 -11.95 -18.34 1.25
CA GLN A 528 -12.84 -19.42 0.85
C GLN A 528 -12.08 -20.67 0.39
N ALA A 529 -11.02 -20.52 -0.40
CA ALA A 529 -10.20 -21.62 -0.90
C ALA A 529 -9.51 -22.40 0.24
N PHE A 530 -8.98 -21.68 1.24
CA PHE A 530 -8.36 -22.27 2.42
C PHE A 530 -9.35 -23.13 3.22
N TRP A 531 -10.54 -22.57 3.51
CA TRP A 531 -11.54 -23.28 4.31
C TRP A 531 -12.23 -24.42 3.54
N SER A 532 -12.43 -24.28 2.23
CA SER A 532 -12.93 -25.35 1.36
C SER A 532 -12.05 -26.60 1.48
N LYS A 533 -10.73 -26.44 1.36
CA LYS A 533 -9.75 -27.53 1.48
C LYS A 533 -9.79 -28.21 2.86
N ARG A 534 -9.98 -27.46 3.94
CA ARG A 534 -9.97 -27.99 5.33
C ARG A 534 -11.29 -28.64 5.74
N THR A 535 -12.42 -28.12 5.26
CA THR A 535 -13.76 -28.57 5.69
C THR A 535 -14.37 -29.62 4.76
N SER A 536 -13.75 -29.89 3.60
CA SER A 536 -14.30 -30.77 2.55
C SER A 536 -15.69 -30.36 2.08
N ILE A 537 -16.04 -29.07 2.19
CA ILE A 537 -17.31 -28.51 1.72
C ILE A 537 -17.15 -28.10 0.24
N PRO A 538 -17.94 -28.66 -0.71
CA PRO A 538 -17.90 -28.24 -2.11
C PRO A 538 -18.30 -26.78 -2.30
N SER A 539 -17.64 -26.10 -3.23
CA SER A 539 -17.82 -24.69 -3.60
C SER A 539 -19.26 -24.33 -4.07
N ASP A 540 -19.96 -25.26 -4.73
CA ASP A 540 -21.01 -24.88 -5.69
C ASP A 540 -22.46 -25.05 -5.20
N ALA A 541 -22.71 -25.16 -3.90
CA ALA A 541 -24.09 -25.26 -3.40
C ALA A 541 -24.78 -23.89 -3.33
N ALA A 542 -25.33 -23.44 -4.46
CA ALA A 542 -26.22 -22.28 -4.54
C ALA A 542 -27.48 -22.52 -3.68
N ALA A 543 -27.73 -21.62 -2.74
CA ALA A 543 -28.94 -21.63 -1.91
C ALA A 543 -29.90 -20.49 -2.32
N PRO A 544 -31.23 -20.65 -2.16
CA PRO A 544 -32.23 -19.67 -2.61
C PRO A 544 -32.15 -18.28 -1.97
N SER A 545 -31.32 -18.10 -0.93
CA SER A 545 -31.24 -16.88 -0.11
C SER A 545 -30.13 -15.92 -0.53
N GLY A 546 -29.45 -16.13 -1.67
CA GLY A 546 -28.36 -15.29 -2.15
C GLY A 546 -27.04 -15.40 -1.35
N ARG A 547 -27.01 -16.18 -0.27
CA ARG A 547 -25.81 -16.52 0.51
C ARG A 547 -25.35 -17.95 0.18
N PRO A 548 -24.08 -18.18 -0.22
CA PRO A 548 -23.54 -19.52 -0.36
C PRO A 548 -23.72 -20.34 0.93
N ALA A 549 -24.16 -21.59 0.83
CA ALA A 549 -24.31 -22.48 1.99
C ALA A 549 -22.99 -22.64 2.78
N GLN A 550 -21.86 -22.50 2.08
CA GLN A 550 -20.51 -22.52 2.63
C GLN A 550 -20.25 -21.39 3.61
N GLU A 551 -20.63 -20.14 3.30
CA GLU A 551 -20.40 -18.99 4.18
C GLU A 551 -21.16 -19.15 5.50
N ARG A 552 -22.40 -19.64 5.46
CA ARG A 552 -23.18 -19.94 6.67
C ARG A 552 -22.59 -21.08 7.50
N LYS A 553 -22.11 -22.14 6.85
CA LYS A 553 -21.54 -23.30 7.56
C LYS A 553 -20.17 -22.99 8.12
N LEU A 554 -19.36 -22.18 7.43
CA LEU A 554 -18.10 -21.64 7.94
C LEU A 554 -18.36 -20.72 9.13
N GLN A 555 -19.32 -19.81 9.04
CA GLN A 555 -19.69 -18.92 10.14
C GLN A 555 -20.21 -19.71 11.36
N ALA A 556 -21.01 -20.75 11.14
CA ALA A 556 -21.47 -21.65 12.20
C ALA A 556 -20.32 -22.48 12.81
N LEU A 557 -19.38 -22.95 12.00
CA LEU A 557 -18.19 -23.66 12.48
C LEU A 557 -17.28 -22.74 13.29
N LEU A 558 -17.04 -21.50 12.85
CA LEU A 558 -16.22 -20.51 13.55
C LEU A 558 -16.84 -20.01 14.86
N GLN A 559 -18.15 -20.20 15.05
CA GLN A 559 -18.85 -19.94 16.31
C GLN A 559 -18.85 -21.13 17.27
N ASP A 560 -18.39 -22.30 16.84
CA ASP A 560 -18.27 -23.52 17.64
C ASP A 560 -16.85 -23.63 18.21
N ASP A 561 -16.70 -23.92 19.51
CA ASP A 561 -15.38 -24.09 20.15
C ASP A 561 -14.56 -25.22 19.49
N ALA A 562 -15.21 -26.13 18.77
CA ALA A 562 -14.56 -27.14 17.94
C ALA A 562 -13.71 -26.56 16.79
N ALA A 563 -13.96 -25.34 16.32
CA ALA A 563 -13.12 -24.70 15.29
C ALA A 563 -11.70 -24.41 15.77
N GLN A 564 -11.44 -24.33 17.08
CA GLN A 564 -10.08 -24.22 17.62
C GLN A 564 -9.18 -25.38 17.18
N THR A 565 -9.75 -26.56 16.89
CA THR A 565 -9.00 -27.72 16.37
C THR A 565 -8.68 -27.63 14.87
N LEU A 566 -9.35 -26.74 14.13
CA LEU A 566 -9.10 -26.47 12.71
C LEU A 566 -8.08 -25.35 12.49
N PHE A 567 -7.77 -24.58 13.54
CA PHE A 567 -6.69 -23.60 13.54
C PHE A 567 -5.38 -24.28 13.94
N ASP A 568 -4.32 -24.02 13.19
CA ASP A 568 -2.98 -24.38 13.65
C ASP A 568 -2.61 -23.37 14.75
N PRO A 569 -2.54 -23.76 16.03
CA PRO A 569 -2.25 -22.81 17.11
C PRO A 569 -0.86 -22.15 16.96
N ASN A 570 -0.01 -22.72 16.09
CA ASN A 570 1.36 -22.28 15.87
C ASN A 570 1.54 -21.39 14.64
N ALA A 571 0.49 -21.11 13.86
CA ALA A 571 0.59 -20.24 12.68
C ALA A 571 -0.01 -18.85 12.96
N SER A 572 0.67 -17.79 12.53
CA SER A 572 0.16 -16.43 12.55
C SER A 572 -0.85 -16.15 11.43
N LEU A 573 -1.66 -15.09 11.59
CA LEU A 573 -2.48 -14.56 10.50
C LEU A 573 -1.57 -13.95 9.43
N GLY A 574 -1.90 -14.15 8.16
CA GLY A 574 -1.17 -13.57 7.03
C GLY A 574 -1.78 -14.01 5.71
N TYR A 575 -1.02 -13.91 4.63
CA TYR A 575 -1.47 -14.38 3.33
C TYR A 575 -1.35 -15.91 3.20
N VAL A 576 -2.35 -16.51 2.57
CA VAL A 576 -2.29 -17.90 2.08
C VAL A 576 -2.69 -17.87 0.63
N THR A 577 -1.69 -17.78 -0.23
CA THR A 577 -1.83 -17.44 -1.64
C THR A 577 -2.12 -18.68 -2.48
N VAL A 578 -3.21 -18.64 -3.24
CA VAL A 578 -3.56 -19.54 -4.33
C VAL A 578 -3.46 -18.75 -5.62
N ASP A 579 -2.47 -19.09 -6.43
CA ASP A 579 -2.14 -18.45 -7.71
C ASP A 579 -2.11 -19.49 -8.84
N GLY A 580 -1.81 -19.04 -10.06
CA GLY A 580 -1.72 -19.87 -11.27
C GLY A 580 -0.38 -20.61 -11.46
N CYS A 581 0.55 -20.53 -10.50
CA CYS A 581 1.88 -21.14 -10.59
C CYS A 581 2.00 -22.40 -9.72
N ALA A 582 2.95 -23.25 -10.08
CA ALA A 582 3.15 -24.52 -9.37
C ALA A 582 3.69 -24.31 -7.94
N GLY A 583 3.31 -25.21 -7.03
CA GLY A 583 3.79 -25.23 -5.65
C GLY A 583 3.18 -24.13 -4.77
N ILE A 584 3.71 -23.99 -3.55
CA ILE A 584 3.27 -22.99 -2.57
C ILE A 584 4.05 -21.70 -2.78
N GLY A 585 3.37 -20.55 -2.80
CA GLY A 585 3.99 -19.25 -3.02
C GLY A 585 4.54 -18.56 -1.77
N ASP A 586 3.86 -18.63 -0.63
CA ASP A 586 4.29 -17.88 0.56
C ASP A 586 5.51 -18.52 1.25
N ASP A 587 6.43 -17.69 1.75
CA ASP A 587 7.60 -18.14 2.53
C ASP A 587 7.22 -18.54 3.95
N THR A 588 6.25 -17.87 4.55
CA THR A 588 5.73 -18.23 5.87
C THR A 588 4.49 -19.11 5.78
N GLN A 589 4.30 -20.00 6.75
CA GLN A 589 3.05 -20.72 6.94
C GLN A 589 2.08 -19.89 7.78
N HIS A 590 0.97 -19.48 7.17
CA HIS A 590 -0.07 -18.70 7.83
C HIS A 590 -1.44 -19.39 7.88
N ILE A 591 -2.31 -18.79 8.68
CA ILE A 591 -3.76 -18.84 8.54
C ILE A 591 -4.18 -17.57 7.78
N PRO A 592 -5.07 -17.64 6.78
CA PRO A 592 -5.48 -16.45 6.04
C PRO A 592 -6.15 -15.44 6.97
N VAL A 593 -5.96 -14.15 6.69
CA VAL A 593 -6.70 -13.08 7.39
C VAL A 593 -8.21 -13.29 7.23
N PRO A 594 -9.02 -13.18 8.31
CA PRO A 594 -10.47 -13.28 8.21
C PRO A 594 -11.06 -12.28 7.22
N TYR A 595 -12.12 -12.71 6.53
CA TYR A 595 -12.81 -11.88 5.54
C TYR A 595 -14.33 -12.02 5.69
N SER A 596 -15.03 -10.89 5.56
CA SER A 596 -16.48 -10.77 5.50
C SER A 596 -16.92 -10.02 4.26
N ALA A 597 -17.82 -10.63 3.48
CA ALA A 597 -18.45 -9.99 2.33
C ALA A 597 -19.59 -9.02 2.70
N GLU A 598 -19.97 -8.97 3.99
CA GLU A 598 -21.08 -8.15 4.47
C GLU A 598 -20.61 -6.71 4.77
N GLN A 599 -20.17 -5.99 3.74
CA GLN A 599 -19.82 -4.57 3.81
C GLN A 599 -20.68 -3.77 2.82
N PRO A 600 -21.33 -2.66 3.25
CA PRO A 600 -21.99 -1.75 2.32
C PRO A 600 -20.98 -0.85 1.59
N ASP A 601 -21.30 -0.46 0.37
CA ASP A 601 -20.54 0.53 -0.42
C ASP A 601 -20.75 1.96 0.11
N TYR A 602 -21.91 2.21 0.73
CA TYR A 602 -22.28 3.50 1.32
C TYR A 602 -22.91 3.31 2.69
N LEU A 603 -22.55 4.22 3.58
CA LEU A 603 -23.05 4.29 4.94
C LEU A 603 -23.91 5.52 5.12
N ALA A 604 -24.88 5.42 6.03
CA ALA A 604 -25.69 6.53 6.46
C ALA A 604 -25.74 6.55 7.99
N SER A 605 -25.38 7.68 8.61
CA SER A 605 -25.64 7.83 10.05
C SER A 605 -27.14 7.87 10.33
N ASN A 606 -27.54 7.50 11.55
CA ASN A 606 -28.91 7.74 11.99
C ASN A 606 -29.15 9.25 12.07
N PRO A 607 -30.28 9.77 11.53
CA PRO A 607 -30.56 11.19 11.62
C PRO A 607 -30.79 11.61 13.07
N SER A 608 -30.27 12.79 13.41
CA SER A 608 -30.46 13.39 14.74
C SER A 608 -30.76 14.88 14.57
N PRO A 609 -31.89 15.38 15.14
CA PRO A 609 -32.98 14.61 15.74
C PRO A 609 -33.64 13.63 14.75
N LEU A 610 -34.35 12.60 15.24
CA LEU A 610 -35.09 11.67 14.39
C LEU A 610 -36.26 12.42 13.72
N PRO A 611 -36.36 12.40 12.38
CA PRO A 611 -37.40 13.11 11.64
C PRO A 611 -38.76 12.42 11.73
N GLU A 612 -39.83 13.22 11.71
CA GLU A 612 -41.19 12.73 11.45
C GLU A 612 -41.35 12.33 9.98
N ALA A 613 -42.42 11.59 9.63
CA ALA A 613 -42.58 10.99 8.31
C ALA A 613 -42.67 12.02 7.16
N ASP A 614 -43.22 13.20 7.43
CA ASP A 614 -43.39 14.33 6.51
C ASP A 614 -42.38 15.46 6.76
N ALA A 615 -41.40 15.25 7.64
CA ALA A 615 -40.37 16.23 7.92
C ALA A 615 -39.38 16.37 6.77
N ASP A 616 -38.78 17.54 6.69
CA ASP A 616 -37.63 17.83 5.86
C ASP A 616 -36.34 17.55 6.64
N VAL A 617 -35.33 17.02 5.95
CA VAL A 617 -34.01 16.73 6.50
C VAL A 617 -32.91 17.35 5.65
N ASP A 618 -31.79 17.67 6.28
CA ASP A 618 -30.58 18.01 5.55
C ASP A 618 -29.80 16.74 5.22
N VAL A 619 -29.45 16.58 3.94
CA VAL A 619 -28.63 15.45 3.49
C VAL A 619 -27.21 15.93 3.32
N VAL A 620 -26.32 15.49 4.21
CA VAL A 620 -24.88 15.81 4.21
C VAL A 620 -24.12 14.66 3.58
N PHE A 621 -23.15 14.93 2.73
CA PHE A 621 -22.43 13.91 1.96
C PHE A 621 -21.04 14.38 1.52
N VAL A 622 -20.16 13.43 1.21
CA VAL A 622 -18.84 13.74 0.62
C VAL A 622 -18.98 14.26 -0.82
N ASP A 623 -18.21 15.28 -1.19
CA ASP A 623 -18.37 16.04 -2.43
C ASP A 623 -18.41 15.20 -3.72
N PHE A 624 -17.58 14.15 -3.82
CA PHE A 624 -17.50 13.32 -5.01
C PHE A 624 -18.75 12.48 -5.29
N ILE A 625 -19.66 12.32 -4.32
CA ILE A 625 -20.93 11.60 -4.51
C ILE A 625 -22.10 12.53 -4.88
N LEU A 626 -21.83 13.82 -5.18
CA LEU A 626 -22.86 14.80 -5.55
C LEU A 626 -23.70 14.34 -6.75
N ALA A 627 -23.06 13.99 -7.88
CA ALA A 627 -23.78 13.61 -9.10
C ALA A 627 -24.75 12.42 -8.91
N PRO A 628 -24.31 11.24 -8.40
CA PRO A 628 -25.21 10.11 -8.20
C PRO A 628 -26.28 10.38 -7.14
N LEU A 629 -26.02 11.26 -6.16
CA LEU A 629 -27.01 11.68 -5.17
C LEU A 629 -28.12 12.52 -5.81
N LEU A 630 -27.76 13.55 -6.60
CA LEU A 630 -28.72 14.39 -7.30
C LEU A 630 -29.60 13.57 -8.26
N ASP A 631 -29.00 12.59 -8.95
CA ASP A 631 -29.75 11.67 -9.80
C ASP A 631 -30.80 10.86 -9.02
N LEU A 632 -30.45 10.36 -7.83
CA LEU A 632 -31.39 9.62 -6.98
C LEU A 632 -32.50 10.51 -6.44
N LEU A 633 -32.18 11.74 -6.05
CA LEU A 633 -33.15 12.73 -5.60
C LEU A 633 -34.14 13.07 -6.72
N ASN A 634 -33.64 13.39 -7.92
CA ASN A 634 -34.46 13.73 -9.09
C ASN A 634 -35.28 12.55 -9.64
N GLN A 635 -34.87 11.31 -9.37
CA GLN A 635 -35.67 10.11 -9.68
C GLN A 635 -36.82 9.90 -8.69
N GLY A 636 -36.68 10.40 -7.46
CA GLY A 636 -37.65 10.20 -6.38
C GLY A 636 -38.58 11.40 -6.12
N ASP A 637 -38.19 12.60 -6.55
CA ASP A 637 -38.94 13.83 -6.32
C ASP A 637 -39.53 14.42 -7.61
N ASP A 638 -40.84 14.35 -7.75
CA ASP A 638 -41.57 15.00 -8.85
C ASP A 638 -41.83 16.50 -8.58
N THR A 639 -41.48 17.01 -7.39
CA THR A 639 -41.85 18.37 -6.94
C THR A 639 -40.70 19.36 -6.96
N ARG A 640 -39.46 18.88 -6.84
CA ARG A 640 -38.24 19.69 -6.86
C ARG A 640 -37.21 19.06 -7.80
N VAL A 641 -36.61 19.89 -8.65
CA VAL A 641 -35.43 19.51 -9.42
C VAL A 641 -34.20 19.96 -8.63
N TYR A 642 -33.38 19.01 -8.24
CA TYR A 642 -32.14 19.21 -7.52
C TYR A 642 -30.97 19.39 -8.51
N THR A 643 -30.19 20.45 -8.34
CA THR A 643 -29.03 20.77 -9.17
C THR A 643 -27.76 20.95 -8.32
N LYS A 644 -26.61 21.17 -8.97
CA LYS A 644 -25.34 21.37 -8.24
C LYS A 644 -25.36 22.64 -7.39
N GLU A 645 -26.17 23.62 -7.79
CA GLU A 645 -26.36 24.89 -7.08
C GLU A 645 -27.11 24.71 -5.75
N ASP A 646 -27.84 23.60 -5.55
CA ASP A 646 -28.48 23.26 -4.28
C ASP A 646 -27.48 22.73 -3.23
N ALA A 647 -26.28 22.34 -3.65
CA ALA A 647 -25.27 21.81 -2.75
C ALA A 647 -24.38 22.94 -2.20
N ALA A 648 -24.33 23.05 -0.88
CA ALA A 648 -23.47 23.99 -0.18
C ALA A 648 -22.43 23.24 0.67
N SER A 649 -21.34 23.93 1.05
CA SER A 649 -20.36 23.36 1.99
C SER A 649 -20.97 23.20 3.37
N TRP A 650 -20.85 22.01 3.97
CA TRP A 650 -21.32 21.74 5.33
C TRP A 650 -20.47 22.48 6.37
N GLY A 651 -19.17 22.60 6.15
CA GLY A 651 -18.25 23.38 6.97
C GLY A 651 -16.80 22.96 6.77
N ASN A 652 -15.92 23.43 7.65
CA ASN A 652 -14.48 23.17 7.55
C ASN A 652 -14.11 21.80 8.14
N ILE A 653 -14.51 20.73 7.43
CA ILE A 653 -14.19 19.34 7.78
C ILE A 653 -13.97 18.54 6.50
N SER A 654 -12.94 17.70 6.50
CA SER A 654 -12.65 16.75 5.42
C SER A 654 -12.52 15.33 5.95
N THR A 655 -12.61 14.35 5.06
CA THR A 655 -12.45 12.91 5.38
C THR A 655 -11.15 12.61 6.12
N SER A 656 -10.05 13.28 5.77
CA SER A 656 -8.75 13.13 6.45
C SER A 656 -8.76 13.53 7.92
N TRP A 657 -9.72 14.31 8.41
CA TRP A 657 -9.78 14.75 9.80
C TRP A 657 -10.75 13.95 10.67
N LEU A 658 -11.49 13.01 10.10
CA LEU A 658 -12.50 12.22 10.81
C LEU A 658 -11.92 11.45 12.00
N TYR A 659 -10.90 10.60 11.77
CA TYR A 659 -10.29 9.79 12.82
C TYR A 659 -9.42 10.58 13.79
N PRO A 660 -8.58 11.56 13.35
CA PRO A 660 -7.85 12.41 14.29
C PRO A 660 -8.74 13.09 15.33
N LEU A 661 -9.83 13.71 14.87
CA LEU A 661 -10.76 14.42 15.75
C LEU A 661 -11.53 13.44 16.65
N TYR A 662 -11.95 12.30 16.11
CA TYR A 662 -12.59 11.25 16.91
C TYR A 662 -11.65 10.65 17.96
N ALA A 663 -10.39 10.40 17.63
CA ALA A 663 -9.39 9.89 18.55
C ALA A 663 -9.15 10.86 19.72
N GLN A 664 -9.05 12.16 19.43
CA GLN A 664 -8.94 13.19 20.47
C GLN A 664 -10.19 13.23 21.36
N HIS A 665 -11.37 13.10 20.74
CA HIS A 665 -12.66 13.13 21.43
C HIS A 665 -12.91 11.92 22.33
N ALA A 666 -12.73 10.70 21.79
CA ALA A 666 -13.21 9.45 22.38
C ALA A 666 -12.11 8.50 22.87
N TRP A 667 -10.86 8.68 22.42
CA TRP A 667 -9.73 7.80 22.72
C TRP A 667 -8.66 8.47 23.60
N SER A 668 -9.01 9.58 24.24
CA SER A 668 -8.17 10.20 25.26
C SER A 668 -8.37 9.48 26.60
N SER A 669 -7.27 9.02 27.21
CA SER A 669 -7.26 8.33 28.51
C SER A 669 -6.33 9.07 29.48
N ALA A 670 -6.71 9.09 30.76
CA ALA A 670 -5.89 9.68 31.83
C ALA A 670 -4.62 8.86 32.14
N ASP A 671 -4.58 7.57 31.79
CA ASP A 671 -3.42 6.67 32.01
C ASP A 671 -3.12 5.83 30.76
N MET A 672 -2.65 6.52 29.72
CA MET A 672 -2.22 5.91 28.45
C MET A 672 -1.10 4.88 28.66
N ASP A 673 -0.18 5.12 29.59
CA ASP A 673 0.95 4.22 29.85
C ASP A 673 0.48 2.87 30.40
N ALA A 674 -0.54 2.84 31.26
CA ALA A 674 -1.11 1.58 31.74
C ALA A 674 -1.76 0.74 30.63
N GLN A 675 -2.45 1.39 29.69
CA GLN A 675 -3.05 0.73 28.53
C GLN A 675 -1.97 0.13 27.63
N MET A 676 -0.94 0.89 27.28
CA MET A 676 0.21 0.40 26.50
C MET A 676 0.90 -0.79 27.18
N ARG A 677 1.11 -0.74 28.51
CA ARG A 677 1.67 -1.88 29.27
C ARG A 677 0.75 -3.11 29.24
N ALA A 678 -0.56 -2.94 29.22
CA ALA A 678 -1.50 -4.05 29.12
C ALA A 678 -1.44 -4.71 27.74
N MET A 679 -1.37 -3.91 26.68
CA MET A 679 -1.19 -4.39 25.30
C MET A 679 0.13 -5.15 25.14
N GLU A 680 1.23 -4.62 25.69
CA GLU A 680 2.54 -5.28 25.70
C GLU A 680 2.47 -6.67 26.34
N ARG A 681 1.84 -6.79 27.52
CA ARG A 681 1.67 -8.08 28.21
C ARG A 681 0.87 -9.07 27.37
N SER A 682 -0.19 -8.61 26.70
CA SER A 682 -1.01 -9.45 25.83
C SER A 682 -0.21 -9.98 24.63
N ALA A 683 0.56 -9.12 23.97
CA ALA A 683 1.38 -9.48 22.82
C ALA A 683 2.47 -10.51 23.17
N LEU A 684 3.12 -10.37 24.34
CA LEU A 684 4.10 -11.35 24.84
C LEU A 684 3.48 -12.73 25.06
N LEU A 685 2.27 -12.78 25.64
CA LEU A 685 1.53 -14.04 25.84
C LEU A 685 1.12 -14.68 24.49
N ALA A 686 0.80 -13.86 23.49
CA ALA A 686 0.48 -14.32 22.14
C ALA A 686 1.70 -14.78 21.32
N GLY A 687 2.92 -14.67 21.86
CA GLY A 687 4.15 -15.17 21.21
C GLY A 687 4.92 -14.12 20.42
N TYR A 688 4.55 -12.85 20.51
CA TYR A 688 5.27 -11.76 19.86
C TYR A 688 6.31 -11.16 20.83
N PRO A 689 7.59 -11.07 20.43
CA PRO A 689 8.66 -10.57 21.30
C PRO A 689 8.45 -9.10 21.67
N PRO A 690 9.06 -8.60 22.75
CA PRO A 690 9.03 -7.18 23.04
C PRO A 690 9.70 -6.39 21.91
N MET A 691 9.49 -5.07 21.93
CA MET A 691 10.17 -4.16 21.03
C MET A 691 11.70 -4.36 21.06
N PRO A 692 12.40 -4.29 19.91
CA PRO A 692 13.84 -4.49 19.87
C PRO A 692 14.57 -3.47 20.77
N ASN A 693 15.17 -3.92 21.88
CA ASN A 693 15.83 -3.03 22.85
C ASN A 693 17.37 -2.97 22.72
N GLY A 694 17.93 -3.61 21.69
CA GLY A 694 19.37 -3.69 21.45
C GLY A 694 20.10 -4.75 22.30
N ALA A 695 20.97 -5.52 21.62
CA ALA A 695 21.81 -6.63 22.10
C ALA A 695 21.08 -7.80 22.82
N GLY A 696 20.93 -8.93 22.12
CA GLY A 696 20.36 -10.19 22.63
C GLY A 696 19.49 -10.89 21.58
N ASP A 697 19.02 -12.11 21.88
CA ASP A 697 17.96 -12.75 21.11
C ASP A 697 16.61 -12.14 21.54
N PRO A 698 15.88 -11.44 20.64
CA PRO A 698 14.62 -10.78 20.97
C PRO A 698 13.54 -11.74 21.48
N TYR A 699 13.65 -13.04 21.18
CA TYR A 699 12.68 -14.04 21.61
C TYR A 699 12.93 -14.60 23.02
N THR A 700 14.03 -14.20 23.68
CA THR A 700 14.33 -14.63 25.05
C THR A 700 13.17 -14.32 26.01
N ALA A 701 12.57 -13.13 25.88
CA ALA A 701 11.45 -12.71 26.70
C ALA A 701 10.17 -13.52 26.42
N VAL A 702 9.94 -13.95 25.18
CA VAL A 702 8.81 -14.81 24.80
C VAL A 702 8.93 -16.17 25.48
N VAL A 703 10.12 -16.78 25.41
CA VAL A 703 10.41 -18.07 26.05
C VAL A 703 10.18 -17.98 27.56
N GLN A 704 10.64 -16.91 28.21
CA GLN A 704 10.44 -16.68 29.64
C GLN A 704 8.97 -16.48 30.01
N ALA A 705 8.23 -15.66 29.25
CA ALA A 705 6.81 -15.41 29.51
C ALA A 705 5.97 -16.70 29.37
N ARG A 706 6.21 -17.50 28.32
CA ARG A 706 5.54 -18.80 28.12
C ARG A 706 5.89 -19.79 29.24
N ALA A 707 7.13 -19.81 29.71
CA ALA A 707 7.54 -20.66 30.83
C ALA A 707 6.87 -20.30 32.16
N GLN A 708 6.60 -19.00 32.40
CA GLN A 708 5.89 -18.52 33.59
C GLN A 708 4.37 -18.71 33.50
N ALA A 709 3.81 -18.79 32.29
CA ALA A 709 2.38 -19.00 32.04
C ALA A 709 1.97 -20.49 32.02
N ALA A 710 2.92 -21.43 32.04
CA ALA A 710 2.61 -22.84 32.18
C ALA A 710 1.81 -23.06 33.49
N PRO A 711 0.70 -23.83 33.46
CA PRO A 711 -0.03 -24.09 34.68
C PRO A 711 0.91 -24.76 35.68
N LEU A 712 0.88 -24.29 36.93
CA LEU A 712 1.34 -25.08 38.06
C LEU A 712 0.62 -26.43 37.97
N VAL A 713 1.30 -27.44 37.43
CA VAL A 713 0.89 -28.81 37.56
C VAL A 713 0.99 -29.09 39.05
N PHE A 714 -0.15 -29.03 39.75
CA PHE A 714 -0.26 -29.61 41.08
C PHE A 714 0.15 -31.08 40.93
N GLN A 715 1.34 -31.41 41.43
CA GLN A 715 1.76 -32.78 41.67
C GLN A 715 0.96 -33.38 42.83
#